data_AF-A0A6J7JKN7-F1
#
_entry.id   AF-A0A6J7JKN7-F1
#
_cell.length_a   1.000
_cell.length_b   1.000
_cell.length_c   1.000
_cell.angle_alpha   90.00
_cell.angle_beta   90.00
_cell.angle_gamma   90.00
#
_symmetry.space_group_name_H-M   'P 1'
#
loop_
_entity.id
_entity.type
_entity.pdbx_description
1 polymer ?
#
loop_
_entity_poly.entity_id
_entity_poly.type
_entity_poly.pdbx_seq_one_letter_code
_entity_poly.pdbx_strand_id
1 'polypeptide(L)'
;MSRVFHPIRLLALVLLLGLLVGVPCAVIAAMGSPFPGLAQLTAAWNERRVPNDLVVRCGLALFAALWAWFALTALAEFAHVRSTRRRSEGRPLAPLEPGAGRWVRGLVRVVAVGAVGASFGALLPTMHSSGADPTPPAVPTTVVPVSAARVDSSSDLAPFAAGLGTALLFSAGAVSLLEARRRRQWRAAGVGARLTPPTAQDVRTETMLRSLSAGECIVRLDIALRAVAADLAAQDAVVLAAVLGDMGEVRLYLRGTAAPSDPRWTVDAHSNSWTLGGAVTLAELAPAARCSPQPCPAMAHLGGSDEGEVFVDIEAIGVLTVQSPWSVPMLRAISCSLALSPLLGGARVLTVGLGAEPDPETSVEAADSLAAAIDAATSSLGSTPAAGSSTFALRARGVGGELWEPFIVVAADQAVSPSIAGQVGAVGAGRGLAVVVDSPGFVDTWTLASHGDHHVLAPLGLRVHPVGLTEHDVAGVYDVLEAATEPLSAHAEVVPISAHALPPLSVEPFGEREWSLLVRVLGQVEVVSCAGQAAAFDRSKSLELVVWLSQHRERSTRGGARTALWDLDVRDATFANVVSDARRALARTVPPPEGEEWIGRTLTEQLPLHPGVVTDAELLSDRVAYSRGLPSVAAIDVLRPGVELLCGLPFADTSYLWTDAEGITSSLVLLATGAAIELANHYLALGDIDGVFWATGQGLKVLAGHEELIALRMRAHSRRGDLAGVRSEWESYERALAADPWAAAEPAPKLVALRRELLAPHTGGPWLDQPPLAAAAAASLRS
;
A
#
# COMPACT_ATOMS: atom_id res chain seq x y z
N MET A 1 -28.12 -2.96 31.16
CA MET A 1 -28.06 -3.45 29.75
C MET A 1 -28.40 -4.94 29.58
N SER A 2 -28.92 -5.69 30.58
CA SER A 2 -29.12 -7.16 30.46
C SER A 2 -30.51 -7.63 30.00
N ARG A 3 -31.54 -6.75 29.98
CA ARG A 3 -32.93 -7.15 29.63
C ARG A 3 -33.29 -7.04 28.15
N VAL A 4 -32.56 -6.25 27.35
CA VAL A 4 -32.84 -6.05 25.90
C VAL A 4 -32.23 -7.14 25.02
N PHE A 5 -31.18 -7.83 25.49
CA PHE A 5 -30.49 -8.87 24.70
C PHE A 5 -31.16 -10.24 24.71
N HIS A 6 -32.14 -10.49 25.59
CA HIS A 6 -32.82 -11.78 25.66
C HIS A 6 -33.78 -12.08 24.48
N PRO A 7 -34.63 -11.15 24.02
CA PRO A 7 -35.53 -11.40 22.88
C PRO A 7 -34.79 -11.59 21.55
N ILE A 8 -33.71 -10.83 21.32
CA ILE A 8 -32.89 -10.95 20.09
C ILE A 8 -32.21 -12.32 20.02
N ARG A 9 -31.71 -12.83 21.15
CA ARG A 9 -31.11 -14.17 21.24
C ARG A 9 -32.14 -15.26 20.99
N LEU A 10 -33.35 -15.11 21.53
CA LEU A 10 -34.44 -16.05 21.31
C LEU A 10 -34.85 -16.06 19.83
N LEU A 11 -34.95 -14.89 19.19
CA LEU A 11 -35.28 -14.75 17.77
C LEU A 11 -34.20 -15.37 16.87
N ALA A 12 -32.92 -15.09 17.12
CA ALA A 12 -31.82 -15.65 16.34
C ALA A 12 -31.74 -17.19 16.48
N LEU A 13 -32.00 -17.71 17.69
CA LEU A 13 -32.08 -19.15 17.92
C LEU A 13 -33.26 -19.77 17.16
N VAL A 14 -34.45 -19.14 17.20
CA VAL A 14 -35.65 -19.61 16.49
C VAL A 14 -35.43 -19.57 14.98
N LEU A 15 -34.79 -18.53 14.44
CA LEU A 15 -34.44 -18.43 13.04
C LEU A 15 -33.44 -19.51 12.61
N LEU A 16 -32.40 -19.76 13.42
CA LEU A 16 -31.43 -20.82 13.15
C LEU A 16 -32.09 -22.20 13.15
N LEU A 17 -32.99 -22.45 14.11
CA LEU A 17 -33.73 -23.71 14.22
C LEU A 17 -34.74 -23.87 13.07
N GLY A 18 -35.41 -22.78 12.70
CA GLY A 18 -36.30 -22.71 11.54
C GLY A 18 -35.57 -22.95 10.23
N LEU A 19 -34.35 -22.47 10.07
CA LEU A 19 -33.52 -22.71 8.89
C LEU A 19 -33.00 -24.15 8.83
N LEU A 20 -32.52 -24.68 9.96
CA LEU A 20 -32.00 -26.05 10.06
C LEU A 20 -33.06 -27.11 9.71
N VAL A 21 -34.31 -26.91 10.13
CA VAL A 21 -35.40 -27.87 9.93
C VAL A 21 -36.27 -27.52 8.73
N GLY A 22 -36.56 -26.23 8.51
CA GLY A 22 -37.50 -25.75 7.51
C GLY A 22 -37.00 -25.93 6.07
N VAL A 23 -35.71 -25.68 5.82
CA VAL A 23 -35.15 -25.81 4.46
C VAL A 23 -35.19 -27.28 3.99
N PRO A 24 -34.74 -28.29 4.75
CA PRO A 24 -34.89 -29.69 4.36
C PRO A 24 -36.34 -30.12 4.17
N CYS A 25 -37.24 -29.70 5.06
CA CYS A 25 -38.66 -30.05 4.95
C CYS A 25 -39.29 -29.45 3.69
N ALA A 26 -38.97 -28.19 3.36
CA ALA A 26 -39.46 -27.53 2.15
C ALA A 26 -38.93 -28.21 0.88
N VAL A 27 -37.65 -28.59 0.86
CA VAL A 27 -37.04 -29.31 -0.27
C VAL A 27 -37.66 -30.69 -0.45
N ILE A 28 -37.87 -31.46 0.63
CA ILE A 28 -38.51 -32.79 0.58
C ILE A 28 -39.99 -32.65 0.16
N ALA A 29 -40.71 -31.65 0.66
CA ALA A 29 -42.10 -31.41 0.28
C ALA A 29 -42.25 -30.99 -1.19
N ALA A 30 -41.30 -30.23 -1.73
CA ALA A 30 -41.32 -29.76 -3.12
C ALA A 30 -40.83 -30.83 -4.12
N MET A 31 -39.83 -31.63 -3.75
CA MET A 31 -39.08 -32.48 -4.69
C MET A 31 -39.17 -33.99 -4.40
N GLY A 32 -39.82 -34.40 -3.31
CA GLY A 32 -39.97 -35.81 -2.93
C GLY A 32 -38.73 -36.41 -2.27
N SER A 33 -38.65 -37.75 -2.25
CA SER A 33 -37.55 -38.47 -1.56
C SER A 33 -36.19 -38.20 -2.22
N PRO A 34 -35.17 -37.79 -1.45
CA PRO A 34 -33.85 -37.44 -1.97
C PRO A 34 -33.03 -38.62 -2.49
N PHE A 35 -33.41 -39.85 -2.18
CA PHE A 35 -32.59 -41.01 -2.49
C PHE A 35 -33.07 -41.74 -3.74
N PRO A 36 -32.20 -41.95 -4.75
CA PRO A 36 -32.53 -42.79 -5.89
C PRO A 36 -32.69 -44.25 -5.46
N GLY A 37 -33.67 -44.95 -6.05
CA GLY A 37 -33.90 -46.37 -5.75
C GLY A 37 -32.82 -47.26 -6.38
N LEU A 38 -32.45 -48.36 -5.70
CA LEU A 38 -31.43 -49.30 -6.19
C LEU A 38 -31.74 -49.85 -7.61
N ALA A 39 -33.03 -50.06 -7.93
CA ALA A 39 -33.48 -50.48 -9.26
C ALA A 39 -33.26 -49.42 -10.35
N GLN A 40 -33.36 -48.12 -10.01
CA GLN A 40 -33.13 -47.02 -10.97
C GLN A 40 -31.64 -46.86 -11.29
N LEU A 41 -30.77 -47.05 -10.29
CA LEU A 41 -29.32 -47.02 -10.47
C LEU A 41 -28.83 -48.20 -11.33
N THR A 42 -29.41 -49.39 -11.15
CA THR A 42 -29.08 -50.56 -11.99
C THR A 42 -29.58 -50.42 -13.42
N ALA A 43 -30.77 -49.83 -13.64
CA ALA A 43 -31.29 -49.55 -14.97
C ALA A 43 -30.41 -48.53 -15.74
N ALA A 44 -30.05 -47.41 -15.10
CA ALA A 44 -29.19 -46.39 -15.71
C ALA A 44 -27.78 -46.92 -16.04
N TRP A 45 -27.24 -47.80 -15.20
CA TRP A 45 -25.96 -48.47 -15.45
C TRP A 45 -26.01 -49.41 -16.65
N ASN A 46 -27.09 -50.19 -16.78
CA ASN A 46 -27.26 -51.16 -17.86
C ASN A 46 -27.58 -50.48 -19.20
N GLU A 47 -28.33 -49.37 -19.19
CA GLU A 47 -28.76 -48.67 -20.41
C GLU A 47 -27.77 -47.60 -20.91
N ARG A 48 -26.66 -47.36 -20.18
CA ARG A 48 -25.65 -46.32 -20.46
C ARG A 48 -26.25 -44.92 -20.75
N ARG A 49 -27.39 -44.61 -20.17
CA ARG A 49 -28.04 -43.30 -20.24
C ARG A 49 -28.42 -42.88 -18.83
N VAL A 50 -28.09 -41.62 -18.49
CA VAL A 50 -28.46 -41.03 -17.21
C VAL A 50 -29.73 -40.20 -17.43
N PRO A 51 -30.92 -40.68 -17.01
CA PRO A 51 -32.13 -39.89 -17.14
C PRO A 51 -32.08 -38.65 -16.23
N ASN A 52 -32.66 -37.54 -16.68
CA ASN A 52 -32.63 -36.26 -15.95
C ASN A 52 -33.17 -36.37 -14.52
N ASP A 53 -34.17 -37.23 -14.28
CA ASP A 53 -34.71 -37.49 -12.93
C ASP A 53 -33.67 -38.09 -11.98
N LEU A 54 -32.75 -38.92 -12.48
CA LEU A 54 -31.68 -39.51 -11.67
C LEU A 54 -30.62 -38.46 -11.30
N VAL A 55 -30.30 -37.53 -12.21
CA VAL A 55 -29.38 -36.41 -11.94
C VAL A 55 -29.94 -35.52 -10.84
N VAL A 56 -31.23 -35.17 -10.92
CA VAL A 56 -31.90 -34.35 -9.90
C VAL A 56 -31.90 -35.05 -8.54
N ARG A 57 -32.18 -36.36 -8.48
CA ARG A 57 -32.15 -37.14 -7.23
C ARG A 57 -30.75 -37.29 -6.66
N CYS A 58 -29.73 -37.54 -7.48
CA CYS A 58 -28.34 -37.54 -7.03
C CYS A 58 -27.92 -36.17 -6.46
N GLY A 59 -28.37 -35.08 -7.10
CA GLY A 59 -28.21 -33.72 -6.57
C GLY A 59 -28.92 -33.53 -5.23
N LEU A 60 -30.15 -34.03 -5.07
CA LEU A 60 -30.91 -33.97 -3.82
C LEU A 60 -30.24 -34.78 -2.69
N ALA A 61 -29.70 -35.96 -3.01
CA ALA A 61 -28.96 -36.79 -2.07
C ALA A 61 -27.67 -36.11 -1.60
N LEU A 62 -26.92 -35.49 -2.52
CA LEU A 62 -25.72 -34.73 -2.19
C LEU A 62 -26.07 -33.51 -1.33
N PHE A 63 -27.12 -32.77 -1.70
CA PHE A 63 -27.63 -31.65 -0.90
C PHE A 63 -28.02 -32.11 0.51
N ALA A 64 -28.76 -33.21 0.64
CA ALA A 64 -29.16 -33.77 1.93
C ALA A 64 -27.95 -34.18 2.78
N ALA A 65 -26.93 -34.78 2.17
CA ALA A 65 -25.69 -35.16 2.87
C ALA A 65 -24.89 -33.95 3.36
N LEU A 66 -24.72 -32.94 2.51
CA LEU A 66 -24.04 -31.69 2.87
C LEU A 66 -24.82 -30.92 3.94
N TRP A 67 -26.15 -30.90 3.84
CA TRP A 67 -27.02 -30.26 4.82
C TRP A 67 -27.01 -30.98 6.16
N ALA A 68 -26.99 -32.32 6.16
CA ALA A 68 -26.86 -33.10 7.38
C ALA A 68 -25.50 -32.86 8.06
N TRP A 69 -24.41 -32.80 7.29
CA TRP A 69 -23.09 -32.44 7.81
C TRP A 69 -23.07 -31.03 8.43
N PHE A 70 -23.67 -30.04 7.75
CA PHE A 70 -23.85 -28.69 8.26
C PHE A 70 -24.66 -28.68 9.57
N ALA A 71 -25.80 -29.35 9.60
CA ALA A 71 -26.69 -29.40 10.76
C ALA A 71 -26.04 -30.07 11.97
N LEU A 72 -25.35 -31.20 11.76
CA LEU A 72 -24.62 -31.91 12.82
C LEU A 72 -23.49 -31.04 13.38
N THR A 73 -22.74 -30.34 12.52
CA THR A 73 -21.67 -29.44 12.95
C THR A 73 -22.22 -28.27 13.77
N ALA A 74 -23.34 -27.69 13.34
CA ALA A 74 -23.99 -26.60 14.05
C ALA A 74 -24.53 -27.03 15.43
N LEU A 75 -25.19 -28.19 15.50
CA LEU A 75 -25.73 -28.74 16.74
C LEU A 75 -24.62 -29.14 17.73
N ALA A 76 -23.55 -29.78 17.24
CA ALA A 76 -22.40 -30.17 18.05
C ALA A 76 -21.73 -28.94 18.69
N GLU A 77 -21.53 -27.87 17.91
CA GLU A 77 -20.94 -26.64 18.42
C GLU A 77 -21.86 -25.93 19.43
N PHE A 78 -23.16 -25.90 19.16
CA PHE A 78 -24.11 -25.30 20.09
C PHE A 78 -24.15 -26.04 21.44
N ALA A 79 -24.12 -27.38 21.40
CA ALA A 79 -24.02 -28.20 22.60
C ALA A 79 -22.70 -27.96 23.35
N HIS A 80 -21.59 -27.86 22.61
CA HIS A 80 -20.28 -27.53 23.17
C HIS A 80 -20.30 -26.18 23.89
N VAL A 81 -20.71 -25.10 23.22
CA VAL A 81 -20.79 -23.75 23.79
C VAL A 81 -21.69 -23.71 25.03
N ARG A 82 -22.85 -24.39 25.00
CA ARG A 82 -23.77 -24.46 26.14
C ARG A 82 -23.17 -25.24 27.32
N SER A 83 -22.48 -26.34 27.06
CA SER A 83 -21.83 -27.14 28.11
C SER A 83 -20.69 -26.38 28.78
N THR A 84 -19.89 -25.65 28.01
CA THR A 84 -18.75 -24.86 28.50
C THR A 84 -19.22 -23.64 29.28
N ARG A 85 -20.29 -22.96 28.84
CA ARG A 85 -20.90 -21.84 29.58
C ARG A 85 -21.59 -22.25 30.89
N ARG A 86 -22.07 -23.49 31.00
CA ARG A 86 -22.63 -24.02 32.25
C ARG A 86 -21.56 -24.41 33.27
N ARG A 87 -20.34 -24.71 32.81
CA ARG A 87 -19.23 -25.17 33.66
C ARG A 87 -18.25 -24.06 34.06
N SER A 88 -18.19 -22.96 33.30
CA SER A 88 -17.21 -21.89 33.52
C SER A 88 -17.90 -20.52 33.57
N GLU A 89 -18.01 -19.93 34.76
CA GLU A 89 -18.41 -18.52 34.93
C GLU A 89 -17.33 -17.60 34.34
N GLY A 90 -17.51 -17.14 33.10
CA GLY A 90 -16.80 -15.99 32.55
C GLY A 90 -15.46 -16.24 31.82
N ARG A 91 -15.02 -17.48 31.61
CA ARG A 91 -13.81 -17.75 30.78
C ARG A 91 -14.13 -17.72 29.27
N PRO A 92 -13.25 -17.14 28.43
CA PRO A 92 -13.40 -17.12 26.99
C PRO A 92 -13.33 -18.54 26.39
N LEU A 93 -14.09 -18.77 25.32
CA LEU A 93 -14.06 -20.05 24.58
C LEU A 93 -12.72 -20.18 23.84
N ALA A 94 -12.14 -21.39 23.84
CA ALA A 94 -10.91 -21.68 23.10
C ALA A 94 -11.07 -21.37 21.59
N PRO A 95 -10.02 -20.92 20.88
CA PRO A 95 -10.08 -20.63 19.44
C PRO A 95 -10.58 -21.81 18.60
N LEU A 96 -11.17 -21.52 17.43
CA LEU A 96 -11.62 -22.57 16.50
C LEU A 96 -10.43 -23.10 15.68
N GLU A 97 -10.14 -24.39 15.83
CA GLU A 97 -9.18 -25.11 14.99
C GLU A 97 -9.55 -25.04 13.50
N PRO A 98 -8.56 -24.90 12.58
CA PRO A 98 -8.80 -24.87 11.14
C PRO A 98 -9.44 -26.18 10.63
N GLY A 99 -10.40 -26.05 9.71
CA GLY A 99 -11.14 -27.17 9.13
C GLY A 99 -12.42 -26.72 8.43
N ALA A 100 -12.98 -27.57 7.56
CA ALA A 100 -14.10 -27.23 6.67
C ALA A 100 -15.36 -26.69 7.39
N GLY A 101 -15.57 -27.05 8.66
CA GLY A 101 -16.68 -26.57 9.49
C GLY A 101 -16.41 -25.29 10.30
N ARG A 102 -15.26 -24.61 10.12
CA ARG A 102 -14.88 -23.42 10.93
C ARG A 102 -15.89 -22.28 10.82
N TRP A 103 -16.37 -21.97 9.62
CA TRP A 103 -17.34 -20.89 9.40
C TRP A 103 -18.68 -21.18 10.09
N VAL A 104 -19.18 -22.43 10.02
CA VAL A 104 -20.41 -22.88 10.70
C VAL A 104 -20.28 -22.72 12.21
N ARG A 105 -19.15 -23.20 12.78
CA ARG A 105 -18.88 -23.10 14.21
C ARG A 105 -18.72 -21.64 14.67
N GLY A 106 -18.13 -20.79 13.84
CA GLY A 106 -18.03 -19.33 14.05
C GLY A 106 -19.41 -18.67 14.13
N LEU A 107 -20.28 -18.96 13.17
CA LEU A 107 -21.66 -18.47 13.13
C LEU A 107 -22.44 -18.88 14.39
N VAL A 108 -22.36 -20.16 14.78
CA VAL A 108 -23.02 -20.69 15.99
C VAL A 108 -22.48 -20.03 17.25
N ARG A 109 -21.16 -19.80 17.35
CA ARG A 109 -20.56 -19.09 18.49
C ARG A 109 -21.03 -17.64 18.56
N VAL A 110 -21.10 -16.91 17.46
CA VAL A 110 -21.61 -15.52 17.45
C VAL A 110 -23.06 -15.48 17.94
N VAL A 111 -23.91 -16.38 17.44
CA VAL A 111 -25.32 -16.50 17.84
C VAL A 111 -25.46 -16.92 19.31
N ALA A 112 -24.64 -17.87 19.80
CA ALA A 112 -24.72 -18.40 21.15
C ALA A 112 -24.03 -17.51 22.22
N VAL A 113 -23.00 -16.75 21.84
CA VAL A 113 -22.20 -15.91 22.75
C VAL A 113 -22.79 -14.51 22.91
N GLY A 114 -23.55 -14.03 21.92
CA GLY A 114 -24.32 -12.79 22.00
C GLY A 114 -23.48 -11.54 21.85
N ALA A 115 -22.52 -11.53 20.92
CA ALA A 115 -21.81 -10.34 20.46
C ALA A 115 -22.39 -9.91 19.11
N VAL A 116 -23.49 -9.15 19.11
CA VAL A 116 -23.85 -8.33 17.95
C VAL A 116 -23.10 -7.02 18.13
N GLY A 117 -21.84 -7.04 17.69
CA GLY A 117 -20.91 -5.91 17.73
C GLY A 117 -19.67 -6.31 16.95
N ALA A 118 -19.57 -5.79 15.72
CA ALA A 118 -18.36 -5.77 14.89
C ALA A 118 -17.70 -7.13 14.57
N SER A 119 -18.30 -7.99 13.74
CA SER A 119 -17.56 -9.06 13.01
C SER A 119 -18.29 -9.67 11.79
N PHE A 120 -19.37 -9.07 11.27
CA PHE A 120 -20.12 -9.70 10.16
C PHE A 120 -19.43 -9.57 8.79
N GLY A 121 -18.39 -8.73 8.67
CA GLY A 121 -17.69 -8.47 7.40
C GLY A 121 -16.60 -9.48 7.00
N ALA A 122 -16.20 -10.40 7.89
CA ALA A 122 -15.00 -11.23 7.68
C ALA A 122 -15.27 -12.70 7.33
N LEU A 123 -16.50 -13.09 6.95
CA LEU A 123 -16.88 -14.50 6.77
C LEU A 123 -17.65 -14.85 5.49
N LEU A 124 -17.64 -14.02 4.45
CA LEU A 124 -18.13 -14.41 3.12
C LEU A 124 -16.95 -14.65 2.17
N PRO A 125 -16.71 -15.89 1.70
CA PRO A 125 -15.87 -16.12 0.54
C PRO A 125 -16.61 -15.71 -0.74
N THR A 126 -15.86 -15.08 -1.63
CA THR A 126 -16.19 -14.77 -3.03
C THR A 126 -16.42 -16.06 -3.82
N MET A 127 -17.67 -16.49 -3.94
CA MET A 127 -18.05 -17.50 -4.93
C MET A 127 -18.05 -16.86 -6.32
N HIS A 128 -17.00 -17.12 -7.10
CA HIS A 128 -17.02 -16.95 -8.55
C HIS A 128 -18.03 -17.95 -9.14
N SER A 129 -19.11 -17.45 -9.74
CA SER A 129 -19.99 -18.29 -10.56
C SER A 129 -19.35 -18.50 -11.93
N SER A 130 -18.93 -19.73 -12.22
CA SER A 130 -18.74 -20.19 -13.59
C SER A 130 -20.14 -20.36 -14.20
N GLY A 131 -20.54 -19.40 -15.03
CA GLY A 131 -21.79 -19.42 -15.79
C GLY A 131 -21.47 -19.58 -17.27
N ALA A 132 -21.90 -20.71 -17.83
CA ALA A 132 -21.76 -21.04 -19.25
C ALA A 132 -22.47 -20.01 -20.15
N ASP A 133 -21.80 -19.65 -21.25
CA ASP A 133 -22.30 -18.79 -22.34
C ASP A 133 -23.54 -19.39 -23.01
N PRO A 134 -24.60 -18.59 -23.25
CA PRO A 134 -25.51 -18.81 -24.36
C PRO A 134 -25.15 -17.87 -25.53
N THR A 135 -24.88 -18.48 -26.67
CA THR A 135 -24.61 -17.83 -27.96
C THR A 135 -25.84 -17.03 -28.44
N PRO A 136 -25.72 -15.74 -28.82
CA PRO A 136 -26.76 -15.01 -29.55
C PRO A 136 -26.45 -14.90 -31.07
N PRO A 137 -27.48 -14.66 -31.91
CA PRO A 137 -27.38 -14.77 -33.36
C PRO A 137 -26.74 -13.55 -34.03
N ALA A 138 -26.08 -13.79 -35.16
CA ALA A 138 -25.47 -12.78 -36.01
C ALA A 138 -26.53 -11.94 -36.75
N VAL A 139 -26.39 -10.62 -36.69
CA VAL A 139 -27.03 -9.66 -37.61
C VAL A 139 -25.91 -8.83 -38.24
N PRO A 140 -25.83 -8.71 -39.57
CA PRO A 140 -24.80 -7.88 -40.20
C PRO A 140 -25.25 -6.42 -40.20
N THR A 141 -24.44 -5.51 -39.66
CA THR A 141 -24.62 -4.07 -39.86
C THR A 141 -23.35 -3.52 -40.51
N THR A 142 -23.47 -3.21 -41.80
CA THR A 142 -22.46 -2.54 -42.61
C THR A 142 -22.31 -1.11 -42.12
N VAL A 143 -21.13 -0.75 -41.60
CA VAL A 143 -20.77 0.63 -41.28
C VAL A 143 -19.49 0.99 -42.04
N VAL A 144 -19.59 2.08 -42.79
CA VAL A 144 -18.54 2.70 -43.62
C VAL A 144 -17.45 3.29 -42.72
N PRO A 145 -16.14 3.09 -43.01
CA PRO A 145 -15.09 3.67 -42.19
C PRO A 145 -14.87 5.14 -42.55
N VAL A 146 -14.99 6.01 -41.54
CA VAL A 146 -14.36 7.34 -41.54
C VAL A 146 -13.03 7.19 -40.82
N SER A 147 -11.96 7.61 -41.50
CA SER A 147 -10.57 7.50 -41.09
C SER A 147 -10.29 8.28 -39.81
N ALA A 148 -10.11 7.58 -38.70
CA ALA A 148 -9.39 8.07 -37.52
C ALA A 148 -7.96 7.54 -37.60
N ALA A 149 -6.99 8.43 -37.46
CA ALA A 149 -5.56 8.11 -37.50
C ALA A 149 -5.23 7.01 -36.48
N ARG A 150 -4.87 5.83 -36.99
CA ARG A 150 -4.26 4.76 -36.21
C ARG A 150 -2.89 5.24 -35.76
N VAL A 151 -2.68 5.34 -34.45
CA VAL A 151 -1.38 5.05 -33.87
C VAL A 151 -1.17 3.55 -34.10
N ASP A 152 -0.10 3.19 -34.82
CA ASP A 152 0.28 1.79 -35.03
C ASP A 152 0.54 1.12 -33.68
N SER A 153 -0.45 0.41 -33.16
CA SER A 153 -0.25 -0.67 -32.21
C SER A 153 0.15 -1.92 -33.02
N SER A 154 1.40 -1.94 -33.50
CA SER A 154 2.02 -3.17 -34.02
C SER A 154 2.34 -4.08 -32.82
N SER A 155 1.36 -4.87 -32.40
CA SER A 155 1.58 -6.04 -31.55
C SER A 155 2.20 -7.16 -32.40
N ASP A 156 3.50 -7.04 -32.68
CA ASP A 156 4.34 -8.19 -32.95
C ASP A 156 4.99 -8.58 -31.61
N LEU A 157 4.56 -9.72 -31.07
CA LEU A 157 5.05 -10.30 -29.81
C LEU A 157 6.55 -10.59 -29.92
N ALA A 158 7.38 -9.69 -29.39
CA ALA A 158 8.72 -10.03 -28.96
C ALA A 158 8.65 -10.67 -27.55
N PRO A 159 9.39 -11.75 -27.26
CA PRO A 159 9.36 -12.46 -25.96
C PRO A 159 9.92 -11.69 -24.75
N PHE A 160 10.25 -10.41 -24.93
CA PHE A 160 10.86 -9.58 -23.92
C PHE A 160 9.80 -8.62 -23.37
N ALA A 161 9.25 -8.92 -22.20
CA ALA A 161 8.39 -8.01 -21.46
C ALA A 161 9.25 -6.89 -20.84
N ALA A 162 9.72 -5.99 -21.70
CA ALA A 162 10.54 -4.84 -21.36
C ALA A 162 9.73 -3.77 -20.62
N GLY A 163 10.35 -3.11 -19.65
CA GLY A 163 9.89 -1.84 -19.11
C GLY A 163 9.47 -1.86 -17.64
N LEU A 164 9.09 -0.69 -17.15
CA LEU A 164 8.74 -0.46 -15.74
C LEU A 164 7.63 -1.37 -15.23
N GLY A 165 6.66 -1.74 -16.08
CA GLY A 165 5.52 -2.60 -15.73
C GLY A 165 5.87 -4.05 -15.42
N THR A 166 7.13 -4.46 -15.44
CA THR A 166 7.58 -5.78 -14.96
C THR A 166 8.65 -5.68 -13.87
N ALA A 167 9.14 -4.48 -13.55
CA ALA A 167 10.26 -4.24 -12.66
C ALA A 167 9.85 -4.17 -11.18
N LEU A 168 9.24 -5.24 -10.65
CA LEU A 168 8.59 -5.28 -9.33
C LEU A 168 9.43 -4.66 -8.20
N LEU A 169 10.69 -5.10 -8.02
CA LEU A 169 11.53 -4.59 -6.92
C LEU A 169 11.89 -3.11 -7.10
N PHE A 170 12.23 -2.71 -8.32
CA PHE A 170 12.53 -1.31 -8.65
C PHE A 170 11.31 -0.42 -8.39
N SER A 171 10.12 -0.84 -8.82
CA SER A 171 8.89 -0.09 -8.62
C SER A 171 8.47 0.00 -7.16
N ALA A 172 8.58 -1.10 -6.39
CA ALA A 172 8.33 -1.08 -4.95
C ALA A 172 9.26 -0.10 -4.23
N GLY A 173 10.56 -0.14 -4.58
CA GLY A 173 11.58 0.76 -4.05
C GLY A 173 11.29 2.21 -4.37
N ALA A 174 11.02 2.52 -5.65
CA ALA A 174 10.70 3.86 -6.11
C ALA A 174 9.46 4.44 -5.44
N VAL A 175 8.36 3.68 -5.34
CA VAL A 175 7.14 4.13 -4.64
C VAL A 175 7.42 4.40 -3.17
N SER A 176 8.16 3.52 -2.50
CA SER A 176 8.47 3.68 -1.08
C SER A 176 9.34 4.91 -0.80
N LEU A 177 10.36 5.16 -1.64
CA LEU A 177 11.20 6.36 -1.55
C LEU A 177 10.41 7.63 -1.88
N LEU A 178 9.57 7.58 -2.91
CA LEU A 178 8.68 8.68 -3.30
C LEU A 178 7.74 9.09 -2.17
N GLU A 179 7.09 8.11 -1.53
CA GLU A 179 6.22 8.34 -0.38
C GLU A 179 6.97 8.94 0.80
N ALA A 180 8.18 8.46 1.08
CA ALA A 180 9.02 9.00 2.15
C ALA A 180 9.42 10.46 1.90
N ARG A 181 9.86 10.79 0.68
CA ARG A 181 10.20 12.17 0.27
C ARG A 181 9.00 13.10 0.39
N ARG A 182 7.84 12.69 -0.11
CA ARG A 182 6.58 13.44 0.02
C ARG A 182 6.17 13.62 1.48
N ARG A 183 6.21 12.58 2.32
CA ARG A 183 5.89 12.70 3.75
C ARG A 183 6.82 13.68 4.46
N ARG A 184 8.12 13.66 4.17
CA ARG A 184 9.09 14.63 4.71
C ARG A 184 8.73 16.05 4.28
N GLN A 185 8.46 16.26 3.00
CA GLN A 185 8.06 17.56 2.44
C GLN A 185 6.77 18.07 3.10
N TRP A 186 5.74 17.24 3.26
CA TRP A 186 4.48 17.62 3.90
C TRP A 186 4.62 17.91 5.39
N ARG A 187 5.44 17.15 6.13
CA ARG A 187 5.70 17.40 7.57
C ARG A 187 6.38 18.75 7.79
N ALA A 188 7.24 19.15 6.85
CA ALA A 188 7.95 20.42 6.90
C ALA A 188 7.10 21.62 6.44
N ALA A 189 5.99 21.37 5.74
CA ALA A 189 5.17 22.40 5.13
C ALA A 189 4.61 23.42 6.14
N GLY A 190 4.53 24.68 5.69
CA GLY A 190 3.89 25.77 6.43
C GLY A 190 2.48 26.07 5.91
N VAL A 191 1.83 27.06 6.53
CA VAL A 191 0.53 27.57 6.07
C VAL A 191 0.66 28.09 4.63
N GLY A 192 -0.28 27.72 3.76
CA GLY A 192 -0.33 28.21 2.38
C GLY A 192 0.62 27.51 1.41
N ALA A 193 1.34 26.47 1.85
CA ALA A 193 2.14 25.64 0.95
C ALA A 193 1.25 24.99 -0.13
N ARG A 194 1.78 24.93 -1.35
CA ARG A 194 1.12 24.35 -2.53
C ARG A 194 2.08 23.43 -3.26
N LEU A 195 1.54 22.32 -3.74
CA LEU A 195 2.25 21.43 -4.65
C LEU A 195 2.28 22.06 -6.05
N THR A 196 3.42 22.02 -6.72
CA THR A 196 3.46 22.22 -8.17
C THR A 196 2.75 21.04 -8.85
N PRO A 197 1.76 21.27 -9.72
CA PRO A 197 1.05 20.17 -10.37
C PRO A 197 2.02 19.26 -11.13
N PRO A 198 1.94 17.92 -10.97
CA PRO A 198 2.80 17.00 -11.69
C PRO A 198 2.56 17.08 -13.19
N THR A 199 3.61 16.82 -13.98
CA THR A 199 3.47 16.77 -15.43
C THR A 199 2.71 15.51 -15.86
N ALA A 200 2.18 15.51 -17.08
CA ALA A 200 1.49 14.32 -17.61
C ALA A 200 2.41 13.10 -17.74
N GLN A 201 3.73 13.31 -17.83
CA GLN A 201 4.70 12.21 -17.82
C GLN A 201 4.87 11.65 -16.41
N ASP A 202 5.00 12.50 -15.40
CA ASP A 202 5.13 12.09 -13.99
C ASP A 202 3.94 11.25 -13.56
N VAL A 203 2.72 11.70 -13.90
CA VAL A 203 1.48 10.99 -13.62
C VAL A 203 1.50 9.59 -14.24
N ARG A 204 1.93 9.46 -15.50
CA ARG A 204 2.02 8.16 -16.20
C ARG A 204 3.05 7.24 -15.55
N THR A 205 4.24 7.75 -15.29
CA THR A 205 5.33 6.98 -14.67
C THR A 205 4.90 6.49 -13.28
N GLU A 206 4.42 7.37 -12.40
CA GLU A 206 4.00 6.96 -11.05
C GLU A 206 2.82 5.98 -11.07
N THR A 207 1.83 6.18 -11.95
CA THR A 207 0.71 5.24 -12.10
C THR A 207 1.21 3.85 -12.47
N MET A 208 2.19 3.76 -13.38
CA MET A 208 2.80 2.48 -13.78
C MET A 208 3.60 1.84 -12.65
N LEU A 209 4.29 2.62 -11.82
CA LEU A 209 5.00 2.08 -10.64
C LEU A 209 4.03 1.52 -9.61
N ARG A 210 2.88 2.18 -9.39
CA ARG A 210 1.89 1.79 -8.37
C ARG A 210 1.00 0.61 -8.80
N SER A 211 0.81 0.38 -10.11
CA SER A 211 -0.05 -0.70 -10.60
C SER A 211 0.48 -2.10 -10.28
N LEU A 212 1.79 -2.26 -10.05
CA LEU A 212 2.42 -3.56 -9.83
C LEU A 212 2.13 -4.22 -8.47
N SER A 213 1.38 -3.58 -7.57
CA SER A 213 1.05 -4.14 -6.25
C SER A 213 2.28 -4.62 -5.45
N ALA A 214 3.45 -4.02 -5.70
CA ALA A 214 4.74 -4.62 -5.42
C ALA A 214 5.16 -4.58 -3.94
N GLY A 215 4.58 -3.66 -3.15
CA GLY A 215 5.02 -3.40 -1.77
C GLY A 215 4.82 -4.59 -0.82
N GLU A 216 3.62 -5.19 -0.80
CA GLU A 216 3.34 -6.33 0.09
C GLU A 216 4.17 -7.56 -0.26
N CYS A 217 4.39 -7.77 -1.56
CA CYS A 217 5.23 -8.83 -2.12
C CYS A 217 6.68 -8.74 -1.59
N ILE A 218 7.30 -7.56 -1.66
CA ILE A 218 8.69 -7.38 -1.19
C ILE A 218 8.79 -7.49 0.34
N VAL A 219 7.83 -6.92 1.09
CA VAL A 219 7.79 -7.07 2.56
C VAL A 219 7.68 -8.54 2.97
N ARG A 220 6.89 -9.31 2.24
CA ARG A 220 6.74 -10.74 2.49
C ARG A 220 8.05 -11.50 2.23
N LEU A 221 8.72 -11.21 1.12
CA LEU A 221 10.02 -11.80 0.81
C LEU A 221 11.04 -11.50 1.91
N ASP A 222 11.14 -10.24 2.34
CA ASP A 222 12.01 -9.81 3.44
C ASP A 222 11.75 -10.58 4.74
N ILE A 223 10.49 -10.61 5.18
CA ILE A 223 10.09 -11.32 6.41
C ILE A 223 10.38 -12.82 6.31
N ALA A 224 10.15 -13.43 5.15
CA ALA A 224 10.44 -14.84 4.91
C ALA A 224 11.94 -15.15 5.00
N LEU A 225 12.79 -14.33 4.36
CA LEU A 225 14.25 -14.46 4.41
C LEU A 225 14.78 -14.34 5.84
N ARG A 226 14.36 -13.31 6.58
CA ARG A 226 14.76 -13.11 7.97
C ARG A 226 14.27 -14.22 8.90
N ALA A 227 13.09 -14.80 8.64
CA ALA A 227 12.53 -15.87 9.46
C ALA A 227 13.34 -17.18 9.36
N VAL A 228 13.95 -17.49 8.22
CA VAL A 228 14.75 -18.72 8.03
C VAL A 228 16.24 -18.53 8.31
N ALA A 229 16.71 -17.30 8.42
CA ALA A 229 18.13 -16.95 8.46
C ALA A 229 18.92 -17.70 9.54
N ALA A 230 18.42 -17.68 10.78
CA ALA A 230 19.10 -18.31 11.91
C ALA A 230 19.20 -19.83 11.75
N ASP A 231 18.18 -20.46 11.18
CA ASP A 231 18.12 -21.92 10.99
C ASP A 231 19.07 -22.39 9.89
N LEU A 232 19.07 -21.68 8.75
CA LEU A 232 20.00 -21.92 7.66
C LEU A 232 21.45 -21.69 8.10
N ALA A 233 21.71 -20.60 8.83
CA ALA A 233 23.04 -20.28 9.33
C ALA A 233 23.56 -21.27 10.38
N ALA A 234 22.68 -21.96 11.12
CA ALA A 234 23.07 -23.03 12.05
C ALA A 234 23.48 -24.32 11.33
N GLN A 235 23.05 -24.48 10.07
CA GLN A 235 23.27 -25.67 9.24
C GLN A 235 24.27 -25.40 8.09
N ASP A 236 24.99 -24.27 8.14
CA ASP A 236 25.90 -23.79 7.10
C ASP A 236 25.26 -23.74 5.70
N ALA A 237 23.95 -23.50 5.65
CA ALA A 237 23.19 -23.32 4.42
C ALA A 237 22.94 -21.82 4.16
N VAL A 238 22.75 -21.48 2.88
CA VAL A 238 22.42 -20.10 2.46
C VAL A 238 21.34 -20.12 1.39
N VAL A 239 20.60 -19.02 1.28
CA VAL A 239 19.65 -18.80 0.17
C VAL A 239 20.43 -18.40 -1.08
N LEU A 240 20.11 -19.02 -2.22
CA LEU A 240 20.68 -18.71 -3.54
C LEU A 240 19.71 -17.91 -4.40
N ALA A 241 18.44 -18.31 -4.38
CA ALA A 241 17.39 -17.70 -5.18
C ALA A 241 16.05 -17.81 -4.45
N ALA A 242 15.11 -16.95 -4.81
CA ALA A 242 13.74 -17.00 -4.33
C ALA A 242 12.76 -16.87 -5.51
N VAL A 243 11.63 -17.55 -5.42
CA VAL A 243 10.49 -17.35 -6.31
C VAL A 243 9.29 -16.94 -5.46
N LEU A 244 8.68 -15.81 -5.81
CA LEU A 244 7.52 -15.24 -5.14
C LEU A 244 6.30 -15.37 -6.04
N GLY A 245 5.38 -16.26 -5.67
CA GLY A 245 4.16 -16.52 -6.42
C GLY A 245 3.10 -15.42 -6.23
N ASP A 246 2.20 -15.32 -7.22
CA ASP A 246 1.13 -14.31 -7.27
C ASP A 246 0.17 -14.36 -6.07
N MET A 247 0.03 -15.55 -5.44
CA MET A 247 -0.81 -15.75 -4.25
C MET A 247 0.00 -15.65 -2.94
N GLY A 248 1.24 -15.19 -3.02
CA GLY A 248 2.16 -15.02 -1.90
C GLY A 248 2.92 -16.29 -1.51
N GLU A 249 2.97 -17.34 -2.33
CA GLU A 249 3.91 -18.43 -2.07
C GLU A 249 5.35 -17.94 -2.12
N VAL A 250 6.20 -18.37 -1.18
CA VAL A 250 7.63 -18.08 -1.22
C VAL A 250 8.38 -19.39 -1.33
N ARG A 251 9.17 -19.57 -2.39
CA ARG A 251 10.08 -20.71 -2.55
C ARG A 251 11.52 -20.21 -2.50
N LEU A 252 12.33 -20.78 -1.61
CA LEU A 252 13.74 -20.45 -1.43
C LEU A 252 14.61 -21.61 -1.90
N TYR A 253 15.50 -21.38 -2.87
CA TYR A 253 16.48 -22.36 -3.33
C TYR A 253 17.77 -22.21 -2.52
N LEU A 254 18.33 -23.33 -2.06
CA LEU A 254 19.39 -23.31 -1.06
C LEU A 254 20.71 -23.87 -1.59
N ARG A 255 21.82 -23.34 -1.08
CA ARG A 255 23.12 -24.03 -1.07
C ARG A 255 23.28 -24.73 0.27
N GLY A 256 23.80 -25.96 0.23
CA GLY A 256 23.91 -26.81 1.41
C GLY A 256 22.60 -27.55 1.67
N THR A 257 22.64 -28.52 2.56
CA THR A 257 21.47 -29.31 2.95
C THR A 257 20.99 -28.83 4.30
N ALA A 258 19.73 -28.38 4.37
CA ALA A 258 19.12 -27.93 5.61
C ALA A 258 17.66 -28.41 5.73
N ALA A 259 17.21 -28.60 6.96
CA ALA A 259 15.83 -28.89 7.29
C ALA A 259 15.22 -27.77 8.17
N PRO A 260 14.00 -27.29 7.88
CA PRO A 260 13.38 -26.23 8.65
C PRO A 260 12.92 -26.76 10.01
N SER A 261 13.24 -26.00 11.05
CA SER A 261 12.73 -26.18 12.41
C SER A 261 11.26 -25.78 12.54
N ASP A 262 10.79 -24.86 11.68
CA ASP A 262 9.41 -24.41 11.63
C ASP A 262 8.58 -25.27 10.65
N PRO A 263 7.54 -25.98 11.13
CA PRO A 263 6.75 -26.90 10.31
C PRO A 263 5.90 -26.23 9.23
N ARG A 264 5.81 -24.90 9.21
CA ARG A 264 5.13 -24.14 8.14
C ARG A 264 5.91 -24.15 6.83
N TRP A 265 7.21 -24.42 6.89
CA TRP A 265 8.07 -24.58 5.74
C TRP A 265 8.08 -26.04 5.28
N THR A 266 7.86 -26.25 3.99
CA THR A 266 7.93 -27.59 3.37
C THR A 266 9.20 -27.72 2.55
N VAL A 267 9.93 -28.82 2.74
CA VAL A 267 11.15 -29.13 1.99
C VAL A 267 10.81 -29.89 0.71
N ASP A 268 11.35 -29.43 -0.40
CA ASP A 268 11.51 -30.22 -1.61
C ASP A 268 12.97 -30.64 -1.75
N ALA A 269 13.23 -31.92 -1.50
CA ALA A 269 14.57 -32.49 -1.57
C ALA A 269 15.12 -32.59 -3.01
N HIS A 270 14.25 -32.61 -4.03
CA HIS A 270 14.70 -32.70 -5.42
C HIS A 270 15.30 -31.39 -5.91
N SER A 271 14.61 -30.28 -5.65
CA SER A 271 15.07 -28.94 -6.01
C SER A 271 15.95 -28.28 -4.93
N ASN A 272 16.19 -28.99 -3.82
CA ASN A 272 16.84 -28.45 -2.62
C ASN A 272 16.27 -27.09 -2.21
N SER A 273 14.94 -27.02 -2.12
CA SER A 273 14.21 -25.79 -1.86
C SER A 273 13.28 -25.90 -0.66
N TRP A 274 13.01 -24.76 -0.02
CA TRP A 274 12.02 -24.61 1.03
C TRP A 274 10.86 -23.77 0.52
N THR A 275 9.64 -24.22 0.73
CA THR A 275 8.43 -23.50 0.29
C THR A 275 7.56 -23.11 1.48
N LEU A 276 7.01 -21.90 1.41
CA LEU A 276 6.06 -21.33 2.36
C LEU A 276 4.76 -20.98 1.62
N GLY A 277 3.63 -21.49 2.10
CA GLY A 277 2.33 -21.25 1.48
C GLY A 277 1.83 -19.80 1.65
N GLY A 278 1.14 -19.27 0.63
CA GLY A 278 0.57 -17.91 0.63
C GLY A 278 -0.38 -17.61 1.79
N ALA A 279 -1.07 -18.63 2.31
CA ALA A 279 -1.98 -18.49 3.45
C ALA A 279 -1.31 -18.18 4.79
N VAL A 280 0.01 -18.39 4.93
CA VAL A 280 0.75 -18.06 6.16
C VAL A 280 0.90 -16.55 6.25
N THR A 281 0.44 -15.94 7.33
CA THR A 281 0.44 -14.48 7.49
C THR A 281 1.80 -13.92 7.90
N LEU A 282 2.05 -12.64 7.64
CA LEU A 282 3.27 -11.97 8.10
C LEU A 282 3.40 -11.97 9.63
N ALA A 283 2.27 -11.84 10.35
CA ALA A 283 2.24 -11.88 11.81
C ALA A 283 2.72 -13.23 12.38
N GLU A 284 2.46 -14.31 11.66
CA GLU A 284 2.90 -15.66 12.01
C GLU A 284 4.42 -15.85 11.85
N LEU A 285 5.04 -15.19 10.86
CA LEU A 285 6.49 -15.24 10.60
C LEU A 285 7.28 -14.22 11.44
N ALA A 286 6.65 -13.12 11.82
CA ALA A 286 7.28 -11.98 12.47
C ALA A 286 8.13 -12.32 13.72
N PRO A 287 7.74 -13.26 14.62
CA PRO A 287 8.59 -13.64 15.74
C PRO A 287 9.98 -14.15 15.34
N ALA A 288 10.05 -15.03 14.34
CA ALA A 288 11.33 -15.56 13.85
C ALA A 288 12.10 -14.48 13.08
N ALA A 289 11.40 -13.70 12.24
CA ALA A 289 12.01 -12.63 11.45
C ALA A 289 12.65 -11.51 12.30
N ARG A 290 12.20 -11.30 13.54
CA ARG A 290 12.82 -10.34 14.47
C ARG A 290 14.14 -10.80 15.06
N CYS A 291 14.48 -12.08 14.97
CA CYS A 291 15.70 -12.64 15.52
C CYS A 291 16.92 -12.47 14.61
N SER A 292 16.72 -12.02 13.37
CA SER A 292 17.78 -11.79 12.40
C SER A 292 17.62 -10.42 11.75
N PRO A 293 18.71 -9.66 11.54
CA PRO A 293 18.71 -8.56 10.56
C PRO A 293 18.54 -9.13 9.14
N GLN A 294 18.57 -8.29 8.11
CA GLN A 294 18.49 -8.72 6.71
C GLN A 294 19.65 -9.66 6.33
N PRO A 295 19.42 -10.96 6.04
CA PRO A 295 20.51 -11.86 5.68
C PRO A 295 20.98 -11.73 4.21
N CYS A 296 20.10 -11.30 3.31
CA CYS A 296 20.31 -11.29 1.85
C CYS A 296 20.15 -9.87 1.27
N PRO A 297 21.01 -8.91 1.62
CA PRO A 297 20.91 -7.54 1.11
C PRO A 297 21.13 -7.44 -0.41
N ALA A 298 21.89 -8.36 -0.99
CA ALA A 298 22.14 -8.44 -2.43
C ALA A 298 21.08 -9.28 -3.18
N MET A 299 19.83 -9.32 -2.71
CA MET A 299 18.75 -10.00 -3.41
C MET A 299 18.31 -9.18 -4.63
N ALA A 300 18.71 -9.61 -5.83
CA ALA A 300 18.42 -8.97 -7.10
C ALA A 300 17.18 -9.57 -7.77
N HIS A 301 16.31 -8.73 -8.29
CA HIS A 301 15.16 -9.14 -9.10
C HIS A 301 15.61 -9.40 -10.54
N LEU A 302 15.34 -10.59 -11.07
CA LEU A 302 15.69 -10.96 -12.44
C LEU A 302 14.49 -10.83 -13.40
N GLY A 303 13.28 -11.11 -12.91
CA GLY A 303 12.03 -10.98 -13.65
C GLY A 303 11.03 -12.08 -13.35
N GLY A 304 9.98 -12.19 -14.15
CA GLY A 304 8.88 -13.13 -13.92
C GLY A 304 9.18 -14.56 -14.37
N SER A 305 8.33 -15.49 -13.97
CA SER A 305 8.31 -16.89 -14.42
C SER A 305 6.87 -17.41 -14.41
N ASP A 306 6.66 -18.63 -14.88
CA ASP A 306 5.36 -19.31 -14.80
C ASP A 306 4.88 -19.52 -13.34
N GLU A 307 5.80 -19.43 -12.36
CA GLU A 307 5.52 -19.62 -10.93
C GLU A 307 5.51 -18.31 -10.12
N GLY A 308 5.79 -17.17 -10.75
CA GLY A 308 5.90 -15.86 -10.11
C GLY A 308 7.26 -15.19 -10.31
N GLU A 309 7.56 -14.19 -9.48
CA GLU A 309 8.74 -13.33 -9.61
C GLU A 309 10.02 -14.00 -9.07
N VAL A 310 11.09 -13.96 -9.87
CA VAL A 310 12.37 -14.64 -9.63
C VAL A 310 13.41 -13.65 -9.11
N PHE A 311 13.99 -13.99 -7.98
CA PHE A 311 15.04 -13.25 -7.30
C PHE A 311 16.27 -14.12 -7.09
N VAL A 312 17.45 -13.52 -7.07
CA VAL A 312 18.74 -14.19 -6.84
C VAL A 312 19.57 -13.40 -5.86
N ASP A 313 20.12 -14.07 -4.86
CA ASP A 313 21.14 -13.48 -3.98
C ASP A 313 22.48 -13.49 -4.72
N ILE A 314 22.80 -12.35 -5.36
CA ILE A 314 24.00 -12.23 -6.21
C ILE A 314 25.29 -12.30 -5.40
N GLU A 315 25.25 -12.00 -4.11
CA GLU A 315 26.39 -12.20 -3.21
C GLU A 315 26.58 -13.68 -2.91
N ALA A 316 25.49 -14.40 -2.60
CA ALA A 316 25.56 -15.82 -2.33
C ALA A 316 26.11 -16.61 -3.52
N ILE A 317 25.74 -16.26 -4.76
CA ILE A 317 26.28 -16.89 -5.97
C ILE A 317 27.64 -16.35 -6.41
N GLY A 318 28.01 -15.14 -5.96
CA GLY A 318 29.30 -14.49 -6.19
C GLY A 318 29.42 -13.84 -7.58
N VAL A 319 29.23 -14.60 -8.65
CA VAL A 319 29.33 -14.08 -10.03
C VAL A 319 28.15 -14.53 -10.88
N LEU A 320 27.48 -13.57 -11.52
CA LEU A 320 26.41 -13.79 -12.50
C LEU A 320 26.82 -13.23 -13.86
N THR A 321 26.86 -14.10 -14.88
CA THR A 321 27.09 -13.72 -16.28
C THR A 321 25.78 -13.71 -17.07
N VAL A 322 25.41 -12.56 -17.62
CA VAL A 322 24.19 -12.38 -18.43
C VAL A 322 24.52 -12.58 -19.91
N GLN A 323 24.09 -13.70 -20.47
CA GLN A 323 24.30 -14.04 -21.88
C GLN A 323 23.01 -13.78 -22.66
N SER A 324 22.84 -12.52 -23.08
CA SER A 324 21.64 -12.09 -23.78
C SER A 324 21.92 -10.95 -24.78
N PRO A 325 21.19 -10.89 -25.91
CA PRO A 325 21.18 -9.69 -26.76
C PRO A 325 20.68 -8.42 -26.05
N TRP A 326 19.96 -8.58 -24.92
CA TRP A 326 19.41 -7.50 -24.11
C TRP A 326 20.14 -7.37 -22.76
N SER A 327 21.42 -7.76 -22.69
CA SER A 327 22.20 -7.76 -21.46
C SER A 327 22.24 -6.38 -20.79
N VAL A 328 22.46 -5.31 -21.55
CA VAL A 328 22.58 -3.95 -21.00
C VAL A 328 21.28 -3.49 -20.29
N PRO A 329 20.07 -3.56 -20.92
CA PRO A 329 18.82 -3.30 -20.21
C PRO A 329 18.59 -4.16 -18.96
N MET A 330 19.00 -5.44 -18.98
CA MET A 330 18.85 -6.35 -17.85
C MET A 330 19.80 -5.99 -16.70
N LEU A 331 21.06 -5.70 -17.01
CA LEU A 331 22.05 -5.23 -16.03
C LEU A 331 21.61 -3.90 -15.40
N ARG A 332 21.05 -2.98 -16.21
CA ARG A 332 20.45 -1.73 -15.71
C ARG A 332 19.28 -2.02 -14.78
N ALA A 333 18.39 -2.95 -15.13
CA ALA A 333 17.28 -3.35 -14.28
C ALA A 333 17.76 -3.92 -12.93
N ILE A 334 18.80 -4.77 -12.94
CA ILE A 334 19.41 -5.32 -11.73
C ILE A 334 20.01 -4.19 -10.88
N SER A 335 20.82 -3.30 -11.46
CA SER A 335 21.44 -2.21 -10.72
C SER A 335 20.40 -1.25 -10.12
N CYS A 336 19.39 -0.85 -10.89
CA CYS A 336 18.34 0.05 -10.43
C CYS A 336 17.45 -0.61 -9.36
N SER A 337 17.11 -1.90 -9.53
CA SER A 337 16.34 -2.65 -8.53
C SER A 337 17.09 -2.74 -7.21
N LEU A 338 18.41 -2.98 -7.24
CA LEU A 338 19.24 -2.98 -6.04
C LEU A 338 19.32 -1.60 -5.40
N ALA A 339 19.53 -0.55 -6.21
CA ALA A 339 19.65 0.84 -5.75
C ALA A 339 18.48 1.32 -4.90
N LEU A 340 17.26 0.89 -5.25
CA LEU A 340 16.03 1.25 -4.54
C LEU A 340 15.49 0.11 -3.66
N SER A 341 16.22 -1.01 -3.56
CA SER A 341 15.77 -2.17 -2.80
C SER A 341 15.72 -1.85 -1.31
N PRO A 342 14.58 -2.04 -0.62
CA PRO A 342 14.53 -1.93 0.84
C PRO A 342 15.34 -3.03 1.54
N LEU A 343 15.83 -4.03 0.78
CA LEU A 343 16.68 -5.10 1.29
C LEU A 343 18.17 -4.69 1.33
N LEU A 344 18.60 -3.71 0.50
CA LEU A 344 20.02 -3.43 0.28
C LEU A 344 20.77 -3.05 1.55
N GLY A 345 20.11 -2.38 2.50
CA GLY A 345 20.75 -1.93 3.74
C GLY A 345 21.85 -0.91 3.48
N GLY A 346 23.04 -1.12 4.05
CA GLY A 346 24.22 -0.27 3.83
C GLY A 346 25.14 -0.73 2.69
N ALA A 347 24.73 -1.70 1.87
CA ALA A 347 25.53 -2.21 0.77
C ALA A 347 25.81 -1.14 -0.30
N ARG A 348 26.94 -1.27 -1.01
CA ARG A 348 27.32 -0.35 -2.10
C ARG A 348 27.24 -1.04 -3.44
N VAL A 349 26.72 -0.33 -4.44
CA VAL A 349 26.60 -0.79 -5.83
C VAL A 349 27.50 0.06 -6.71
N LEU A 350 28.50 -0.56 -7.35
CA LEU A 350 29.37 0.08 -8.34
C LEU A 350 28.90 -0.29 -9.74
N THR A 351 28.59 0.70 -10.56
CA THR A 351 28.17 0.49 -11.96
C THR A 351 29.27 0.88 -12.93
N VAL A 352 29.40 0.13 -14.03
CA VAL A 352 30.34 0.44 -15.13
C VAL A 352 29.60 0.29 -16.45
N GLY A 353 29.61 1.34 -17.27
CA GLY A 353 29.05 1.28 -18.64
C GLY A 353 27.51 1.22 -18.74
N LEU A 354 26.76 1.54 -17.68
CA LEU A 354 25.29 1.40 -17.66
C LEU A 354 24.47 2.67 -17.93
N GLY A 355 25.12 3.83 -18.00
CA GLY A 355 24.48 5.09 -18.43
C GLY A 355 23.27 5.51 -17.60
N ALA A 356 23.52 6.05 -16.41
CA ALA A 356 22.65 6.94 -15.63
C ALA A 356 23.49 7.49 -14.46
N GLU A 357 23.36 8.77 -14.14
CA GLU A 357 24.03 9.32 -12.95
C GLU A 357 23.31 8.81 -11.69
N PRO A 358 24.04 8.29 -10.69
CA PRO A 358 23.42 7.85 -9.45
C PRO A 358 22.83 9.04 -8.69
N ASP A 359 21.61 8.88 -8.16
CA ASP A 359 21.07 9.82 -7.18
C ASP A 359 21.99 9.80 -5.94
N PRO A 360 22.49 10.96 -5.46
CA PRO A 360 23.41 11.03 -4.33
C PRO A 360 22.85 10.46 -3.01
N GLU A 361 21.52 10.29 -2.89
CA GLU A 361 20.91 9.61 -1.75
C GLU A 361 20.90 8.07 -1.88
N THR A 362 21.25 7.53 -3.05
CA THR A 362 21.35 6.08 -3.28
C THR A 362 22.76 5.56 -3.06
N SER A 363 22.88 4.29 -2.68
CA SER A 363 24.17 3.62 -2.46
C SER A 363 24.90 3.22 -3.75
N VAL A 364 24.61 3.90 -4.87
CA VAL A 364 25.13 3.59 -6.20
C VAL A 364 26.23 4.58 -6.59
N GLU A 365 27.33 4.09 -7.12
CA GLU A 365 28.43 4.92 -7.62
C GLU A 365 28.90 4.40 -8.98
N ALA A 366 29.22 5.33 -9.89
CA ALA A 366 29.81 4.97 -11.18
C ALA A 366 31.33 4.78 -11.03
N ALA A 367 31.87 3.78 -11.71
CA ALA A 367 33.31 3.55 -11.80
C ALA A 367 33.77 3.57 -13.26
N ASP A 368 35.00 4.05 -13.49
CA ASP A 368 35.55 4.25 -14.85
C ASP A 368 35.79 2.93 -15.60
N SER A 369 36.03 1.84 -14.88
CA SER A 369 36.30 0.53 -15.47
C SER A 369 35.98 -0.60 -14.49
N LEU A 370 35.80 -1.81 -15.02
CA LEU A 370 35.60 -3.01 -14.20
C LEU A 370 36.79 -3.24 -13.24
N ALA A 371 38.02 -2.99 -13.68
CA ALA A 371 39.20 -3.14 -12.82
C ALA A 371 39.15 -2.18 -11.61
N ALA A 372 38.87 -0.90 -11.86
CA ALA A 372 38.75 0.10 -10.80
C ALA A 372 37.62 -0.23 -9.80
N ALA A 373 36.48 -0.71 -10.30
CA ALA A 373 35.37 -1.12 -9.44
C ALA A 373 35.75 -2.31 -8.54
N ILE A 374 36.41 -3.33 -9.09
CA ILE A 374 36.85 -4.52 -8.34
C ILE A 374 37.94 -4.16 -7.34
N ASP A 375 38.89 -3.31 -7.69
CA ASP A 375 39.94 -2.84 -6.77
C ASP A 375 39.34 -2.04 -5.60
N ALA A 376 38.37 -1.16 -5.86
CA ALA A 376 37.65 -0.41 -4.83
C ALA A 376 36.84 -1.33 -3.90
N ALA A 377 36.12 -2.30 -4.47
CA ALA A 377 35.33 -3.27 -3.71
C ALA A 377 36.22 -4.16 -2.83
N THR A 378 37.27 -4.75 -3.40
CA THR A 378 38.19 -5.64 -2.67
C THR A 378 38.96 -4.92 -1.57
N SER A 379 39.38 -3.68 -1.81
CA SER A 379 40.02 -2.84 -0.78
C SER A 379 39.10 -2.56 0.40
N SER A 380 37.80 -2.36 0.12
CA SER A 380 36.81 -2.02 1.15
C SER A 380 36.35 -3.23 1.98
N LEU A 381 36.40 -4.44 1.40
CA LEU A 381 36.03 -5.69 2.10
C LEU A 381 36.97 -6.03 3.26
N GLY A 382 38.21 -5.55 3.22
CA GLY A 382 39.19 -5.78 4.28
C GLY A 382 39.38 -7.26 4.60
N SER A 383 39.19 -7.64 5.86
CA SER A 383 39.32 -9.02 6.33
C SER A 383 38.07 -9.89 6.20
N THR A 384 36.96 -9.36 5.64
CA THR A 384 35.69 -10.08 5.49
C THR A 384 35.84 -11.46 4.82
N PRO A 385 36.62 -11.61 3.72
CA PRO A 385 36.77 -12.92 3.07
C PRO A 385 37.45 -13.98 3.96
N ALA A 386 38.25 -13.54 4.95
CA ALA A 386 38.98 -14.42 5.86
C ALA A 386 38.16 -14.90 7.08
N ALA A 387 36.90 -14.46 7.23
CA ALA A 387 36.08 -14.73 8.41
C ALA A 387 35.64 -16.21 8.59
N GLY A 388 35.99 -17.11 7.66
CA GLY A 388 35.71 -18.55 7.75
C GLY A 388 34.25 -18.94 7.48
N SER A 389 33.27 -18.11 7.91
CA SER A 389 31.82 -18.27 7.66
C SER A 389 31.31 -17.37 6.54
N SER A 390 30.21 -17.74 5.86
CA SER A 390 29.56 -16.87 4.89
C SER A 390 29.05 -15.59 5.54
N THR A 391 29.01 -14.48 4.79
CA THR A 391 28.43 -13.20 5.26
C THR A 391 26.96 -13.35 5.63
N PHE A 392 26.20 -14.20 4.92
CA PHE A 392 24.85 -14.62 5.31
C PHE A 392 24.81 -15.13 6.76
N ALA A 393 25.70 -16.06 7.12
CA ALA A 393 25.73 -16.62 8.47
C ALA A 393 26.20 -15.61 9.52
N LEU A 394 27.13 -14.71 9.16
CA LEU A 394 27.59 -13.63 10.04
C LEU A 394 26.45 -12.63 10.35
N ARG A 395 25.69 -12.21 9.32
CA ARG A 395 24.51 -11.35 9.48
C ARG A 395 23.42 -12.04 10.29
N ALA A 396 23.09 -13.29 9.96
CA ALA A 396 22.03 -14.05 10.63
C ALA A 396 22.29 -14.25 12.14
N ARG A 397 23.55 -14.37 12.55
CA ARG A 397 23.94 -14.52 13.96
C ARG A 397 24.10 -13.18 14.70
N GLY A 398 24.13 -12.05 13.98
CA GLY A 398 24.33 -10.72 14.57
C GLY A 398 25.67 -10.56 15.30
N VAL A 399 26.71 -11.29 14.88
CA VAL A 399 28.01 -11.33 15.58
C VAL A 399 28.88 -10.16 15.17
N GLY A 400 29.49 -9.47 16.15
CA GLY A 400 30.59 -8.54 15.94
C GLY A 400 30.21 -7.06 15.85
N GLY A 401 28.92 -6.69 15.86
CA GLY A 401 28.47 -5.29 15.75
C GLY A 401 28.72 -4.65 14.37
N GLU A 402 29.44 -5.33 13.49
CA GLU A 402 29.60 -5.00 12.08
C GLU A 402 28.36 -5.49 11.29
N LEU A 403 27.96 -4.69 10.29
CA LEU A 403 26.79 -4.99 9.45
C LEU A 403 27.10 -5.96 8.30
N TRP A 404 28.40 -6.26 8.07
CA TRP A 404 28.87 -7.17 7.03
C TRP A 404 28.30 -6.84 5.63
N GLU A 405 28.25 -5.56 5.27
CA GLU A 405 27.59 -5.10 4.04
C GLU A 405 28.35 -5.54 2.78
N PRO A 406 27.65 -6.04 1.73
CA PRO A 406 28.32 -6.43 0.50
C PRO A 406 28.70 -5.25 -0.40
N PHE A 407 29.68 -5.50 -1.24
CA PHE A 407 30.01 -4.70 -2.41
C PHE A 407 29.51 -5.42 -3.66
N ILE A 408 28.72 -4.73 -4.45
CA ILE A 408 28.10 -5.24 -5.66
C ILE A 408 28.69 -4.48 -6.84
N VAL A 409 29.21 -5.19 -7.84
CA VAL A 409 29.71 -4.58 -9.08
C VAL A 409 28.83 -5.05 -10.23
N VAL A 410 28.23 -4.12 -10.98
CA VAL A 410 27.42 -4.39 -12.17
C VAL A 410 28.07 -3.69 -13.36
N ALA A 411 28.55 -4.45 -14.34
CA ALA A 411 29.31 -3.90 -15.47
C ALA A 411 28.78 -4.41 -16.82
N ALA A 412 28.53 -3.47 -17.73
CA ALA A 412 28.15 -3.73 -19.11
C ALA A 412 29.29 -3.42 -20.07
N ASP A 413 29.40 -4.20 -21.14
CA ASP A 413 30.39 -4.02 -22.21
C ASP A 413 31.85 -3.92 -21.70
N GLN A 414 32.18 -4.65 -20.62
CA GLN A 414 33.52 -4.67 -20.02
C GLN A 414 34.19 -6.03 -20.17
N ALA A 415 35.39 -6.05 -20.76
CA ALA A 415 36.18 -7.26 -20.88
C ALA A 415 36.68 -7.76 -19.51
N VAL A 416 36.49 -9.06 -19.23
CA VAL A 416 37.00 -9.70 -18.01
C VAL A 416 38.40 -10.23 -18.28
N SER A 417 39.41 -9.61 -17.67
CA SER A 417 40.79 -10.11 -17.75
C SER A 417 41.06 -11.26 -16.78
N PRO A 418 42.05 -12.13 -17.02
CA PRO A 418 42.42 -13.20 -16.08
C PRO A 418 42.82 -12.69 -14.69
N SER A 419 43.38 -11.47 -14.60
CA SER A 419 43.72 -10.84 -13.32
C SER A 419 42.46 -10.52 -12.50
N ILE A 420 41.45 -9.92 -13.16
CA ILE A 420 40.16 -9.61 -12.54
C ILE A 420 39.48 -10.90 -12.10
N ALA A 421 39.44 -11.92 -12.97
CA ALA A 421 38.88 -13.22 -12.65
C ALA A 421 39.58 -13.87 -11.43
N GLY A 422 40.91 -13.76 -11.34
CA GLY A 422 41.68 -14.24 -10.21
C GLY A 422 41.39 -13.49 -8.90
N GLN A 423 41.27 -12.16 -8.94
CA GLN A 423 40.92 -11.33 -7.77
C GLN A 423 39.53 -11.68 -7.22
N VAL A 424 38.51 -11.76 -8.09
CA VAL A 424 37.14 -12.12 -7.69
C VAL A 424 37.09 -13.56 -7.17
N GLY A 425 37.76 -14.49 -7.86
CA GLY A 425 37.84 -15.89 -7.43
C GLY A 425 38.53 -16.07 -6.07
N ALA A 426 39.50 -15.23 -5.74
CA ALA A 426 40.17 -15.27 -4.43
C ALA A 426 39.28 -14.82 -3.27
N VAL A 427 38.29 -13.95 -3.52
CA VAL A 427 37.28 -13.58 -2.52
C VAL A 427 36.27 -14.73 -2.33
N GLY A 428 35.77 -15.28 -3.43
CA GLY A 428 34.81 -16.38 -3.43
C GLY A 428 33.36 -15.96 -3.12
N ALA A 429 32.42 -16.83 -3.47
CA ALA A 429 30.99 -16.57 -3.34
C ALA A 429 30.53 -16.55 -1.86
N GLY A 430 29.60 -15.65 -1.52
CA GLY A 430 29.07 -15.49 -0.16
C GLY A 430 30.05 -14.86 0.84
N ARG A 431 31.00 -14.06 0.35
CA ARG A 431 32.10 -13.46 1.13
C ARG A 431 32.13 -11.93 1.05
N GLY A 432 31.00 -11.29 0.74
CA GLY A 432 30.88 -9.83 0.68
C GLY A 432 31.04 -9.23 -0.71
N LEU A 433 31.44 -9.98 -1.74
CA LEU A 433 31.55 -9.49 -3.12
C LEU A 433 30.52 -10.16 -4.04
N ALA A 434 29.81 -9.36 -4.81
CA ALA A 434 28.98 -9.80 -5.93
C ALA A 434 29.43 -9.12 -7.23
N VAL A 435 29.49 -9.86 -8.33
CA VAL A 435 29.85 -9.32 -9.65
C VAL A 435 28.84 -9.78 -10.69
N VAL A 436 28.25 -8.84 -11.41
CA VAL A 436 27.30 -9.09 -12.51
C VAL A 436 27.85 -8.47 -13.78
N VAL A 437 28.05 -9.29 -14.82
CA VAL A 437 28.64 -8.89 -16.10
C VAL A 437 27.88 -9.50 -17.27
N ASP A 438 28.03 -8.94 -18.46
CA ASP A 438 27.54 -9.51 -19.71
C ASP A 438 28.61 -10.22 -20.54
N SER A 439 29.88 -10.01 -20.18
CA SER A 439 31.02 -10.52 -20.92
C SER A 439 31.50 -11.86 -20.35
N PRO A 440 31.85 -12.83 -21.20
CA PRO A 440 32.44 -14.08 -20.76
C PRO A 440 33.85 -13.84 -20.21
N GLY A 441 34.30 -14.67 -19.26
CA GLY A 441 35.68 -14.64 -18.77
C GLY A 441 35.86 -15.17 -17.35
N PHE A 442 34.78 -15.24 -16.58
CA PHE A 442 34.76 -16.03 -15.35
C PHE A 442 34.43 -17.51 -15.67
N VAL A 443 34.98 -18.43 -14.88
CA VAL A 443 34.79 -19.89 -15.00
C VAL A 443 33.96 -20.40 -13.83
N ASP A 444 33.20 -21.48 -14.08
CA ASP A 444 32.30 -22.13 -13.10
C ASP A 444 31.32 -21.16 -12.40
N THR A 445 30.77 -20.22 -13.17
CA THR A 445 29.84 -19.17 -12.68
C THR A 445 28.38 -19.44 -13.00
N TRP A 446 27.52 -18.67 -12.34
CA TRP A 446 26.10 -18.64 -12.66
C TRP A 446 25.89 -17.88 -13.96
N THR A 447 24.99 -18.40 -14.80
CA THR A 447 24.71 -17.80 -16.10
C THR A 447 23.21 -17.63 -16.29
N LEU A 448 22.79 -16.44 -16.72
CA LEU A 448 21.45 -16.19 -17.21
C LEU A 448 21.50 -16.12 -18.73
N ALA A 449 21.15 -17.22 -19.40
CA ALA A 449 21.32 -17.38 -20.84
C ALA A 449 19.98 -17.37 -21.58
N SER A 450 19.92 -16.61 -22.68
CA SER A 450 18.77 -16.59 -23.58
C SER A 450 18.54 -17.96 -24.23
N HIS A 451 17.29 -18.45 -24.16
CA HIS A 451 16.79 -19.70 -24.72
C HIS A 451 15.53 -19.42 -25.55
N GLY A 452 15.68 -18.64 -26.61
CA GLY A 452 14.57 -18.30 -27.51
C GLY A 452 13.66 -17.24 -26.90
N ASP A 453 12.52 -17.67 -26.33
CA ASP A 453 11.47 -16.79 -25.80
C ASP A 453 11.56 -16.52 -24.28
N HIS A 454 12.56 -17.09 -23.63
CA HIS A 454 12.82 -16.95 -22.20
C HIS A 454 14.32 -17.07 -21.93
N HIS A 455 14.72 -16.86 -20.68
CA HIS A 455 16.08 -17.09 -20.21
C HIS A 455 16.09 -18.21 -19.19
N VAL A 456 17.24 -18.88 -19.06
CA VAL A 456 17.45 -19.92 -18.07
C VAL A 456 18.58 -19.51 -17.14
N LEU A 457 18.30 -19.53 -15.84
CA LEU A 457 19.30 -19.33 -14.80
C LEU A 457 19.98 -20.67 -14.47
N ALA A 458 21.20 -20.86 -14.97
CA ALA A 458 22.04 -22.00 -14.66
C ALA A 458 22.87 -21.76 -13.38
N PRO A 459 23.10 -22.80 -12.55
CA PRO A 459 22.76 -24.20 -12.78
C PRO A 459 21.37 -24.64 -12.29
N LEU A 460 20.56 -23.76 -11.68
CA LEU A 460 19.25 -24.15 -11.14
C LEU A 460 18.24 -24.59 -12.21
N GLY A 461 18.41 -24.13 -13.45
CA GLY A 461 17.48 -24.41 -14.54
C GLY A 461 16.17 -23.62 -14.42
N LEU A 462 16.15 -22.52 -13.68
CA LEU A 462 14.95 -21.68 -13.53
C LEU A 462 14.69 -20.92 -14.82
N ARG A 463 13.44 -21.01 -15.30
CA ARG A 463 12.94 -20.20 -16.41
C ARG A 463 12.64 -18.79 -15.92
N VAL A 464 13.13 -17.79 -16.64
CA VAL A 464 12.97 -16.37 -16.32
C VAL A 464 12.56 -15.61 -17.58
N HIS A 465 11.53 -14.78 -17.45
CA HIS A 465 11.20 -13.71 -18.38
C HIS A 465 11.83 -12.43 -17.83
N PRO A 466 13.03 -12.06 -18.32
CA PRO A 466 13.82 -11.05 -17.63
C PRO A 466 13.19 -9.67 -17.73
N VAL A 467 13.39 -8.90 -16.69
CA VAL A 467 13.12 -7.47 -16.68
C VAL A 467 14.27 -6.76 -17.35
N GLY A 468 13.96 -5.78 -18.20
CA GLY A 468 14.94 -4.81 -18.67
C GLY A 468 14.40 -3.40 -18.65
N LEU A 469 15.27 -2.47 -18.29
CA LEU A 469 14.97 -1.04 -18.25
C LEU A 469 15.77 -0.30 -19.31
N THR A 470 15.11 0.59 -20.03
CA THR A 470 15.75 1.56 -20.91
C THR A 470 16.29 2.73 -20.09
N GLU A 471 17.17 3.54 -20.68
CA GLU A 471 17.62 4.79 -20.05
C GLU A 471 16.44 5.76 -19.83
N HIS A 472 15.45 5.75 -20.72
CA HIS A 472 14.24 6.56 -20.59
C HIS A 472 13.36 6.13 -19.40
N ASP A 473 13.22 4.82 -19.18
CA ASP A 473 12.49 4.28 -18.03
C ASP A 473 13.13 4.74 -16.72
N VAL A 474 14.45 4.65 -16.64
CA VAL A 474 15.22 5.03 -15.46
C VAL A 474 15.15 6.54 -15.23
N ALA A 475 15.39 7.34 -16.27
CA ALA A 475 15.28 8.80 -16.20
C ALA A 475 13.89 9.23 -15.74
N GLY A 476 12.82 8.67 -16.31
CA GLY A 476 11.45 9.03 -15.92
C GLY A 476 11.13 8.73 -14.45
N VAL A 477 11.69 7.66 -13.87
CA VAL A 477 11.53 7.38 -12.44
C VAL A 477 12.32 8.36 -11.58
N TYR A 478 13.56 8.68 -11.96
CA TYR A 478 14.35 9.66 -11.24
C TYR A 478 13.76 11.07 -11.32
N ASP A 479 13.18 11.48 -12.46
CA ASP A 479 12.47 12.75 -12.61
C ASP A 479 11.32 12.85 -11.58
N VAL A 480 10.52 11.78 -11.42
CA VAL A 480 9.43 11.73 -10.42
C VAL A 480 9.97 11.80 -8.99
N LEU A 481 11.09 11.10 -8.73
CA LEU A 481 11.75 11.10 -7.41
C LEU A 481 12.36 12.47 -7.08
N GLU A 482 12.92 13.17 -8.06
CA GLU A 482 13.48 14.52 -7.93
C GLU A 482 12.37 15.55 -7.72
N ALA A 483 11.29 15.48 -8.49
CA ALA A 483 10.11 16.34 -8.34
C ALA A 483 9.52 16.30 -6.91
N ALA A 484 9.62 15.16 -6.23
CA ALA A 484 9.18 15.01 -4.84
C ALA A 484 10.11 15.68 -3.80
N THR A 485 11.31 16.10 -4.19
CA THR A 485 12.25 16.87 -3.36
C THR A 485 12.19 18.36 -3.64
N GLU A 486 11.57 18.78 -4.75
CA GLU A 486 11.42 20.19 -5.08
C GLU A 486 10.70 20.95 -3.96
N PRO A 487 11.12 22.17 -3.61
CA PRO A 487 10.42 22.96 -2.61
C PRO A 487 8.96 23.21 -2.97
N LEU A 488 8.07 23.07 -1.99
CA LEU A 488 6.67 23.48 -2.15
C LEU A 488 6.60 24.98 -2.49
N SER A 489 5.71 25.34 -3.40
CA SER A 489 5.47 26.73 -3.77
C SER A 489 4.69 27.44 -2.67
N ALA A 490 5.15 28.62 -2.24
CA ALA A 490 4.44 29.49 -1.31
C ALA A 490 3.70 30.59 -2.08
N HIS A 491 2.41 30.37 -2.35
CA HIS A 491 1.60 31.32 -3.12
C HIS A 491 0.67 32.20 -2.27
N ALA A 492 0.60 31.98 -0.95
CA ALA A 492 -0.21 32.80 -0.05
C ALA A 492 0.67 33.83 0.67
N GLU A 493 0.30 35.10 0.61
CA GLU A 493 0.86 36.12 1.48
C GLU A 493 0.59 35.73 2.95
N VAL A 494 1.62 35.74 3.79
CA VAL A 494 1.46 35.48 5.23
C VAL A 494 0.75 36.68 5.84
N VAL A 495 -0.56 36.55 6.04
CA VAL A 495 -1.35 37.59 6.69
C VAL A 495 -1.14 37.51 8.21
N PRO A 496 -0.67 38.59 8.88
CA PRO A 496 -0.46 38.57 10.31
C PRO A 496 -1.77 38.30 11.06
N ILE A 497 -1.72 37.41 12.05
CA ILE A 497 -2.86 37.13 12.90
C ILE A 497 -3.09 38.30 13.84
N SER A 498 -4.28 38.91 13.75
CA SER A 498 -4.71 39.94 14.68
C SER A 498 -5.58 39.34 15.79
N ALA A 499 -5.15 39.53 17.04
CA ALA A 499 -5.98 39.26 18.21
C ALA A 499 -7.02 40.39 18.44
N HIS A 500 -6.77 41.58 17.92
CA HIS A 500 -7.64 42.73 18.10
C HIS A 500 -8.73 42.77 17.02
N ALA A 501 -9.96 43.05 17.46
CA ALA A 501 -11.04 43.38 16.55
C ALA A 501 -10.68 44.70 15.86
N LEU A 502 -10.48 44.66 14.54
CA LEU A 502 -10.48 45.88 13.74
C LEU A 502 -11.88 46.51 13.87
N PRO A 503 -12.02 47.85 13.76
CA PRO A 503 -13.34 48.47 13.68
C PRO A 503 -14.16 47.76 12.60
N PRO A 504 -15.49 47.61 12.78
CA PRO A 504 -16.30 46.73 11.94
C PRO A 504 -16.18 47.17 10.48
N LEU A 505 -15.32 46.47 9.75
CA LEU A 505 -15.46 46.37 8.31
C LEU A 505 -16.78 45.64 8.11
N SER A 506 -17.62 46.14 7.22
CA SER A 506 -18.82 45.44 6.76
C SER A 506 -18.39 44.19 6.01
N VAL A 507 -18.01 43.14 6.75
CA VAL A 507 -17.68 41.83 6.23
C VAL A 507 -19.00 41.09 6.09
N GLU A 508 -19.39 40.79 4.85
CA GLU A 508 -20.54 39.93 4.56
C GLU A 508 -20.38 38.60 5.30
N PRO A 509 -21.38 38.11 6.05
CA PRO A 509 -21.28 36.84 6.80
C PRO A 509 -20.83 35.68 5.90
N PHE A 510 -20.06 34.74 6.46
CA PHE A 510 -19.71 33.54 5.72
C PHE A 510 -20.97 32.75 5.34
N GLY A 511 -21.20 32.58 4.04
CA GLY A 511 -22.24 31.71 3.51
C GLY A 511 -21.64 30.38 3.11
N GLU A 512 -22.13 29.28 3.69
CA GLU A 512 -21.77 27.94 3.23
C GLU A 512 -22.22 27.74 1.79
N ARG A 513 -21.41 27.06 0.99
CA ARG A 513 -21.85 26.54 -0.29
C ARG A 513 -23.06 25.63 -0.10
N GLU A 514 -24.09 25.79 -0.92
CA GLU A 514 -25.24 24.88 -0.90
C GLU A 514 -24.84 23.50 -1.45
N TRP A 515 -25.24 22.45 -0.74
CA TRP A 515 -24.99 21.07 -1.15
C TRP A 515 -26.07 20.12 -0.65
N SER A 516 -26.26 19.02 -1.39
CA SER A 516 -27.18 17.94 -1.06
C SER A 516 -26.46 16.64 -0.71
N LEU A 517 -25.29 16.42 -1.33
CA LEU A 517 -24.43 15.27 -1.13
C LEU A 517 -22.99 15.76 -0.88
N LEU A 518 -22.36 15.23 0.16
CA LEU A 518 -20.98 15.50 0.54
C LEU A 518 -20.13 14.26 0.29
N VAL A 519 -19.14 14.36 -0.58
CA VAL A 519 -18.10 13.36 -0.79
C VAL A 519 -16.99 13.63 0.20
N ARG A 520 -16.79 12.72 1.16
CA ARG A 520 -15.70 12.82 2.12
C ARG A 520 -14.43 12.28 1.50
N VAL A 521 -13.41 13.13 1.43
CA VAL A 521 -12.08 12.76 0.94
C VAL A 521 -10.99 13.02 1.99
N LEU A 522 -11.27 13.76 3.07
CA LEU A 522 -10.32 14.07 4.15
C LEU A 522 -10.31 12.99 5.26
N GLY A 523 -10.20 11.74 4.84
CA GLY A 523 -10.27 10.55 5.69
C GLY A 523 -10.79 9.36 4.89
N GLN A 524 -11.55 8.49 5.56
CA GLN A 524 -12.24 7.39 4.90
C GLN A 524 -13.24 7.91 3.87
N VAL A 525 -13.19 7.35 2.66
CA VAL A 525 -14.02 7.78 1.54
C VAL A 525 -15.47 7.33 1.71
N GLU A 526 -16.39 8.28 1.71
CA GLU A 526 -17.83 8.03 1.74
C GLU A 526 -18.62 9.17 1.07
N VAL A 527 -19.87 8.91 0.68
CA VAL A 527 -20.79 9.96 0.23
C VAL A 527 -21.95 10.02 1.21
N VAL A 528 -22.23 11.19 1.79
CA VAL A 528 -23.29 11.40 2.76
C VAL A 528 -24.25 12.50 2.32
N SER A 529 -25.54 12.38 2.64
CA SER A 529 -26.49 13.46 2.43
C SER A 529 -26.36 14.57 3.46
N CYS A 530 -27.00 15.71 3.21
CA CYS A 530 -27.15 16.78 4.20
C CYS A 530 -27.87 16.33 5.48
N ALA A 531 -28.65 15.24 5.43
CA ALA A 531 -29.28 14.60 6.57
C ALA A 531 -28.38 13.56 7.28
N GLY A 532 -27.14 13.38 6.83
CA GLY A 532 -26.18 12.42 7.39
C GLY A 532 -26.39 10.97 6.95
N GLN A 533 -27.19 10.71 5.90
CA GLN A 533 -27.38 9.37 5.38
C GLN A 533 -26.25 9.00 4.41
N ALA A 534 -25.54 7.90 4.67
CA ALA A 534 -24.52 7.38 3.76
C ALA A 534 -25.14 6.74 2.50
N ALA A 535 -24.55 7.02 1.34
CA ALA A 535 -24.93 6.43 0.08
C ALA A 535 -24.38 5.01 -0.06
N ALA A 536 -25.26 4.05 -0.33
CA ALA A 536 -24.89 2.66 -0.58
C ALA A 536 -24.68 2.42 -2.08
N PHE A 537 -23.44 2.06 -2.45
CA PHE A 537 -23.05 1.68 -3.80
C PHE A 537 -23.02 0.15 -3.93
N ASP A 538 -23.49 -0.39 -5.06
CA ASP A 538 -23.46 -1.83 -5.30
C ASP A 538 -22.04 -2.29 -5.70
N ARG A 539 -21.20 -1.36 -6.16
CA ARG A 539 -19.83 -1.61 -6.66
C ARG A 539 -18.84 -0.60 -6.10
N SER A 540 -17.66 -1.06 -5.67
CA SER A 540 -16.58 -0.17 -5.17
C SER A 540 -16.13 0.85 -6.22
N LYS A 541 -16.04 0.43 -7.50
CA LYS A 541 -15.70 1.33 -8.62
C LYS A 541 -16.73 2.43 -8.87
N SER A 542 -17.97 2.28 -8.39
CA SER A 542 -19.00 3.33 -8.52
C SER A 542 -18.80 4.44 -7.51
N LEU A 543 -18.34 4.13 -6.30
CA LEU A 543 -17.89 5.13 -5.33
C LEU A 543 -16.64 5.85 -5.86
N GLU A 544 -15.64 5.09 -6.33
CA GLU A 544 -14.42 5.64 -6.92
C GLU A 544 -14.71 6.58 -8.09
N LEU A 545 -15.68 6.23 -8.96
CA LEU A 545 -16.11 7.12 -10.05
C LEU A 545 -16.64 8.46 -9.53
N VAL A 546 -17.50 8.45 -8.50
CA VAL A 546 -18.04 9.70 -7.93
C VAL A 546 -16.92 10.56 -7.34
N VAL A 547 -15.96 9.92 -6.66
CA VAL A 547 -14.79 10.60 -6.08
C VAL A 547 -13.93 11.19 -7.19
N TRP A 548 -13.58 10.41 -8.22
CA TRP A 548 -12.82 10.88 -9.37
C TRP A 548 -13.50 12.08 -10.04
N LEU A 549 -14.81 11.99 -10.31
CA LEU A 549 -15.60 13.09 -10.88
C LEU A 549 -15.59 14.35 -10.00
N SER A 550 -15.62 14.20 -8.68
CA SER A 550 -15.55 15.33 -7.74
C SER A 550 -14.22 16.06 -7.77
N GLN A 551 -13.13 15.34 -8.07
CA GLN A 551 -11.78 15.91 -8.19
C GLN A 551 -11.47 16.38 -9.63
N HIS A 552 -12.30 15.99 -10.61
CA HIS A 552 -12.07 16.21 -12.05
C HIS A 552 -13.19 17.01 -12.73
N ARG A 553 -13.91 17.87 -11.99
CA ARG A 553 -15.13 18.53 -12.49
C ARG A 553 -14.95 19.16 -13.88
N GLU A 554 -13.86 19.89 -14.08
CA GLU A 554 -13.58 20.62 -15.32
C GLU A 554 -13.15 19.73 -16.51
N ARG A 555 -12.68 18.51 -16.24
CA ARG A 555 -12.11 17.58 -17.24
C ARG A 555 -12.68 16.16 -17.16
N SER A 556 -13.92 16.05 -16.70
CA SER A 556 -14.59 14.79 -16.37
C SER A 556 -15.05 14.03 -17.63
N THR A 557 -14.14 13.29 -18.27
CA THR A 557 -14.47 12.49 -19.47
C THR A 557 -14.66 11.01 -19.17
N ARG A 558 -15.44 10.29 -19.99
CA ARG A 558 -15.60 8.82 -19.90
C ARG A 558 -14.27 8.12 -20.17
N GLY A 559 -13.51 8.58 -21.17
CA GLY A 559 -12.15 8.10 -21.44
C GLY A 559 -11.23 8.26 -20.23
N GLY A 560 -11.13 9.49 -19.68
CA GLY A 560 -10.30 9.77 -18.51
C GLY A 560 -10.68 8.93 -17.29
N ALA A 561 -11.99 8.80 -17.01
CA ALA A 561 -12.46 7.95 -15.92
C ALA A 561 -12.13 6.47 -16.14
N ARG A 562 -12.21 5.95 -17.37
CA ARG A 562 -11.83 4.55 -17.65
C ARG A 562 -10.34 4.32 -17.40
N THR A 563 -9.48 5.22 -17.89
CA THR A 563 -8.03 5.13 -17.69
C THR A 563 -7.63 5.24 -16.22
N ALA A 564 -8.32 6.07 -15.43
CA ALA A 564 -7.99 6.25 -14.02
C ALA A 564 -8.47 5.09 -13.13
N LEU A 565 -9.64 4.50 -13.44
CA LEU A 565 -10.27 3.50 -12.59
C LEU A 565 -9.82 2.07 -12.86
N TRP A 566 -9.19 1.77 -13.99
CA TRP A 566 -8.78 0.40 -14.34
C TRP A 566 -7.39 0.36 -14.95
N ASP A 567 -6.60 -0.64 -14.53
CA ASP A 567 -5.27 -0.92 -15.10
C ASP A 567 -5.33 -1.46 -16.53
N LEU A 568 -6.42 -2.16 -16.85
CA LEU A 568 -6.68 -2.76 -18.15
C LEU A 568 -7.94 -2.17 -18.76
N ASP A 569 -7.95 -2.08 -20.09
CA ASP A 569 -9.10 -1.62 -20.83
C ASP A 569 -10.35 -2.46 -20.51
N VAL A 570 -11.41 -1.77 -20.11
CA VAL A 570 -12.71 -2.38 -19.81
C VAL A 570 -13.69 -2.18 -20.96
N ARG A 571 -14.53 -3.19 -21.18
CA ARG A 571 -15.64 -3.10 -22.13
C ARG A 571 -16.60 -1.97 -21.74
N ASP A 572 -17.18 -1.31 -22.74
CA ASP A 572 -18.13 -0.21 -22.55
C ASP A 572 -19.32 -0.56 -21.64
N ALA A 573 -19.82 -1.79 -21.73
CA ALA A 573 -20.91 -2.26 -20.89
C ALA A 573 -20.54 -2.27 -19.40
N THR A 574 -19.30 -2.64 -19.06
CA THR A 574 -18.80 -2.63 -17.68
C THR A 574 -18.76 -1.21 -17.14
N PHE A 575 -18.23 -0.28 -17.91
CA PHE A 575 -18.20 1.14 -17.54
C PHE A 575 -19.61 1.72 -17.40
N ALA A 576 -20.51 1.45 -18.35
CA ALA A 576 -21.91 1.90 -18.29
C ALA A 576 -22.65 1.38 -17.05
N ASN A 577 -22.35 0.15 -16.61
CA ASN A 577 -22.90 -0.40 -15.37
C ASN A 577 -22.40 0.35 -14.14
N VAL A 578 -21.12 0.72 -14.08
CA VAL A 578 -20.53 1.53 -12.99
C VAL A 578 -21.19 2.91 -12.91
N VAL A 579 -21.32 3.61 -14.04
CA VAL A 579 -21.98 4.92 -14.12
C VAL A 579 -23.45 4.83 -13.71
N SER A 580 -24.16 3.80 -14.18
CA SER A 580 -25.58 3.59 -13.84
C SER A 580 -25.77 3.27 -12.36
N ASP A 581 -24.86 2.50 -11.76
CA ASP A 581 -24.87 2.25 -10.33
C ASP A 581 -24.61 3.52 -9.52
N ALA A 582 -23.60 4.32 -9.89
CA ALA A 582 -23.30 5.59 -9.24
C ALA A 582 -24.52 6.53 -9.26
N ARG A 583 -25.18 6.72 -10.41
CA ARG A 583 -26.41 7.52 -10.52
C ARG A 583 -27.51 7.03 -9.59
N ARG A 584 -27.77 5.71 -9.58
CA ARG A 584 -28.81 5.10 -8.74
C ARG A 584 -28.47 5.27 -7.25
N ALA A 585 -27.24 5.05 -6.84
CA ALA A 585 -26.80 5.17 -5.46
C ALA A 585 -27.00 6.59 -4.92
N LEU A 586 -26.59 7.61 -5.68
CA LEU A 586 -26.80 9.01 -5.31
C LEU A 586 -28.30 9.36 -5.24
N ALA A 587 -29.08 9.00 -6.28
CA ALA A 587 -30.52 9.30 -6.35
C ALA A 587 -31.35 8.59 -5.27
N ARG A 588 -30.96 7.37 -4.85
CA ARG A 588 -31.58 6.66 -3.72
C ARG A 588 -31.33 7.36 -2.39
N THR A 589 -30.22 8.07 -2.26
CA THR A 589 -29.80 8.73 -1.03
C THR A 589 -30.49 10.08 -0.88
N VAL A 590 -30.44 10.89 -1.94
CA VAL A 590 -31.18 12.15 -2.06
C VAL A 590 -31.66 12.26 -3.51
N PRO A 591 -32.95 12.53 -3.78
CA PRO A 591 -33.39 12.76 -5.14
C PRO A 591 -32.73 14.04 -5.70
N PRO A 592 -32.28 14.04 -6.97
CA PRO A 592 -31.78 15.27 -7.60
C PRO A 592 -32.89 16.32 -7.73
N PRO A 593 -32.54 17.61 -7.91
CA PRO A 593 -33.49 18.65 -8.25
C PRO A 593 -34.37 18.27 -9.46
N GLU A 594 -35.57 18.85 -9.55
CA GLU A 594 -36.52 18.50 -10.60
C GLU A 594 -35.95 18.79 -11.99
N GLY A 595 -35.94 17.76 -12.86
CA GLY A 595 -35.37 17.85 -14.21
C GLY A 595 -33.86 17.68 -14.29
N GLU A 596 -33.17 17.44 -13.18
CA GLU A 596 -31.72 17.30 -13.11
C GLU A 596 -31.26 15.88 -12.78
N GLU A 597 -29.97 15.60 -13.00
CA GLU A 597 -29.32 14.33 -12.64
C GLU A 597 -28.02 14.60 -11.89
N TRP A 598 -27.73 13.80 -10.86
CA TRP A 598 -26.47 13.94 -10.11
C TRP A 598 -25.22 13.73 -10.97
N ILE A 599 -25.28 12.83 -11.96
CA ILE A 599 -24.26 12.66 -12.99
C ILE A 599 -24.95 12.82 -14.34
N GLY A 600 -24.70 13.91 -15.04
CA GLY A 600 -25.42 14.24 -16.27
C GLY A 600 -25.30 13.18 -17.35
N ARG A 601 -26.37 12.95 -18.11
CA ARG A 601 -26.34 12.16 -19.35
C ARG A 601 -26.04 13.10 -20.51
N THR A 602 -24.92 12.84 -21.18
CA THR A 602 -24.49 13.61 -22.34
C THR A 602 -24.45 12.70 -23.57
N LEU A 603 -24.54 13.30 -24.76
CA LEU A 603 -24.24 12.64 -26.04
C LEU A 603 -22.75 12.77 -26.41
N THR A 604 -21.92 13.22 -25.47
CA THR A 604 -20.49 13.47 -25.64
C THR A 604 -19.68 12.59 -24.69
N GLU A 605 -18.36 12.72 -24.72
CA GLU A 605 -17.48 12.05 -23.76
C GLU A 605 -17.56 12.66 -22.34
N GLN A 606 -18.35 13.71 -22.10
CA GLN A 606 -18.40 14.39 -20.81
C GLN A 606 -19.29 13.65 -19.80
N LEU A 607 -18.85 13.61 -18.53
CA LEU A 607 -19.56 13.06 -17.38
C LEU A 607 -19.70 14.13 -16.29
N PRO A 608 -20.47 15.21 -16.53
CA PRO A 608 -20.56 16.30 -15.57
C PRO A 608 -21.20 15.83 -14.25
N LEU A 609 -20.54 16.14 -13.14
CA LEU A 609 -21.06 15.94 -11.79
C LEU A 609 -21.82 17.20 -11.35
N HIS A 610 -23.04 17.03 -10.84
CA HIS A 610 -23.91 18.13 -10.44
C HIS A 610 -23.26 18.98 -9.31
N PRO A 611 -23.40 20.32 -9.32
CA PRO A 611 -22.75 21.22 -8.34
C PRO A 611 -23.13 20.96 -6.87
N GLY A 612 -24.35 20.51 -6.62
CA GLY A 612 -24.83 20.13 -5.29
C GLY A 612 -24.22 18.83 -4.72
N VAL A 613 -23.36 18.14 -5.47
CA VAL A 613 -22.46 17.11 -4.94
C VAL A 613 -21.13 17.80 -4.69
N VAL A 614 -20.74 18.05 -3.44
CA VAL A 614 -19.52 18.78 -3.05
C VAL A 614 -18.59 17.89 -2.25
N THR A 615 -17.32 18.28 -2.09
CA THR A 615 -16.36 17.58 -1.22
C THR A 615 -16.14 18.31 0.10
N ASP A 616 -15.77 17.59 1.16
CA ASP A 616 -15.33 18.19 2.43
C ASP A 616 -14.09 19.08 2.24
N ALA A 617 -13.22 18.75 1.29
CA ALA A 617 -12.10 19.59 0.87
C ALA A 617 -12.55 20.92 0.24
N GLU A 618 -13.58 20.94 -0.61
CA GLU A 618 -14.16 22.17 -1.16
C GLU A 618 -14.71 23.06 -0.03
N LEU A 619 -15.44 22.49 0.93
CA LEU A 619 -15.97 23.25 2.08
C LEU A 619 -14.84 23.82 2.96
N LEU A 620 -13.80 23.03 3.21
CA LEU A 620 -12.63 23.49 3.96
C LEU A 620 -11.87 24.59 3.21
N SER A 621 -11.70 24.45 1.89
CA SER A 621 -11.03 25.45 1.06
C SER A 621 -11.78 26.77 1.06
N ASP A 622 -13.11 26.76 0.93
CA ASP A 622 -13.94 27.97 0.96
C ASP A 622 -13.80 28.71 2.30
N ARG A 623 -13.76 27.96 3.42
CA ARG A 623 -13.54 28.51 4.77
C ARG A 623 -12.16 29.13 4.95
N VAL A 624 -11.11 28.42 4.52
CA VAL A 624 -9.72 28.92 4.58
C VAL A 624 -9.56 30.16 3.71
N ALA A 625 -10.21 30.22 2.54
CA ALA A 625 -10.16 31.39 1.69
C ALA A 625 -10.81 32.60 2.38
N TYR A 626 -11.96 32.40 3.03
CA TYR A 626 -12.70 33.47 3.68
C TYR A 626 -12.08 33.91 5.03
N SER A 627 -11.46 33.01 5.79
CA SER A 627 -10.85 33.33 7.09
C SER A 627 -9.67 34.29 7.02
N ARG A 628 -9.03 34.39 5.85
CA ARG A 628 -7.83 35.20 5.64
C ARG A 628 -8.05 36.66 6.03
N GLY A 629 -7.23 37.13 6.97
CA GLY A 629 -7.25 38.50 7.46
C GLY A 629 -8.39 38.81 8.43
N LEU A 630 -9.23 37.84 8.78
CA LEU A 630 -10.23 38.04 9.83
C LEU A 630 -9.56 38.14 11.21
N PRO A 631 -10.16 38.91 12.14
CA PRO A 631 -9.78 38.85 13.55
C PRO A 631 -9.97 37.45 14.12
N SER A 632 -9.15 37.10 15.11
CA SER A 632 -9.05 35.70 15.58
C SER A 632 -10.37 35.05 15.99
N VAL A 633 -11.29 35.77 16.63
CA VAL A 633 -12.62 35.23 17.00
C VAL A 633 -13.44 34.85 15.76
N ALA A 634 -13.53 35.76 14.79
CA ALA A 634 -14.29 35.51 13.56
C ALA A 634 -13.64 34.42 12.69
N ALA A 635 -12.31 34.40 12.61
CA ALA A 635 -11.58 33.35 11.92
C ALA A 635 -11.83 31.97 12.55
N ILE A 636 -11.84 31.89 13.88
CA ILE A 636 -12.17 30.66 14.63
C ILE A 636 -13.58 30.16 14.29
N ASP A 637 -14.57 31.05 14.32
CA ASP A 637 -15.97 30.70 14.05
C ASP A 637 -16.15 30.13 12.63
N VAL A 638 -15.40 30.67 11.66
CA VAL A 638 -15.43 30.18 10.27
C VAL A 638 -14.65 28.87 10.10
N LEU A 639 -13.44 28.76 10.67
CA LEU A 639 -12.52 27.66 10.41
C LEU A 639 -12.87 26.39 11.20
N ARG A 640 -13.34 26.52 12.45
CA ARG A 640 -13.59 25.36 13.33
C ARG A 640 -14.49 24.31 12.68
N PRO A 641 -15.65 24.64 12.08
CA PRO A 641 -16.50 23.64 11.42
C PRO A 641 -15.82 22.95 10.23
N GLY A 642 -14.89 23.61 9.53
CA GLY A 642 -14.12 22.99 8.45
C GLY A 642 -13.08 22.01 8.99
N VAL A 643 -12.35 22.40 10.03
CA VAL A 643 -11.33 21.54 10.68
C VAL A 643 -11.98 20.34 11.39
N GLU A 644 -13.25 20.43 11.78
CA GLU A 644 -14.05 19.30 12.29
C GLU A 644 -14.25 18.18 11.25
N LEU A 645 -14.16 18.48 9.95
CA LEU A 645 -14.33 17.49 8.89
C LEU A 645 -13.12 16.55 8.75
N LEU A 646 -11.97 16.90 9.36
CA LEU A 646 -10.74 16.11 9.26
C LEU A 646 -10.87 14.78 10.02
N CYS A 647 -10.97 13.68 9.28
CA CYS A 647 -11.17 12.34 9.82
C CYS A 647 -9.92 11.46 9.73
N GLY A 648 -8.95 11.80 8.87
CA GLY A 648 -7.70 11.06 8.73
C GLY A 648 -6.89 11.51 7.51
N LEU A 649 -5.94 10.67 7.08
CA LEU A 649 -5.24 10.85 5.81
C LEU A 649 -6.26 10.89 4.65
N PRO A 650 -6.10 11.77 3.65
CA PRO A 650 -7.00 11.78 2.52
C PRO A 650 -7.06 10.44 1.81
N PHE A 651 -8.26 10.03 1.39
CA PHE A 651 -8.51 8.75 0.74
C PHE A 651 -8.12 7.50 1.55
N ALA A 652 -8.12 7.59 2.89
CA ALA A 652 -7.80 6.46 3.75
C ALA A 652 -8.65 5.22 3.42
N ASP A 653 -8.03 4.04 3.54
CA ASP A 653 -8.61 2.72 3.27
C ASP A 653 -9.04 2.49 1.80
N THR A 654 -8.44 3.21 0.85
CA THR A 654 -8.67 3.00 -0.59
C THR A 654 -7.39 2.62 -1.34
N SER A 655 -7.56 2.09 -2.55
CA SER A 655 -6.48 1.70 -3.46
C SER A 655 -6.57 2.46 -4.80
N TYR A 656 -6.96 3.74 -4.74
CA TYR A 656 -7.11 4.58 -5.92
C TYR A 656 -5.73 4.97 -6.44
N LEU A 657 -5.34 4.50 -7.62
CA LEU A 657 -3.98 4.71 -8.14
C LEU A 657 -3.71 6.16 -8.55
N TRP A 658 -4.74 6.85 -9.04
CA TRP A 658 -4.63 8.20 -9.59
C TRP A 658 -4.44 9.30 -8.51
N THR A 659 -4.83 9.06 -7.25
CA THR A 659 -4.85 10.12 -6.22
C THR A 659 -3.45 10.64 -5.89
N ASP A 660 -2.47 9.74 -5.79
CA ASP A 660 -1.08 10.09 -5.50
C ASP A 660 -0.36 10.57 -6.76
N ALA A 661 -0.53 9.85 -7.88
CA ALA A 661 0.11 10.18 -9.16
C ALA A 661 -0.26 11.58 -9.65
N GLU A 662 -1.51 11.99 -9.47
CA GLU A 662 -1.98 13.33 -9.84
C GLU A 662 -1.70 14.42 -8.79
N GLY A 663 -1.06 14.06 -7.66
CA GLY A 663 -0.75 15.00 -6.58
C GLY A 663 -1.97 15.48 -5.77
N ILE A 664 -3.11 14.81 -5.91
CA ILE A 664 -4.37 15.16 -5.24
C ILE A 664 -4.25 14.85 -3.74
N THR A 665 -3.72 13.68 -3.35
CA THR A 665 -3.46 13.36 -1.94
C THR A 665 -2.59 14.43 -1.28
N SER A 666 -1.45 14.77 -1.90
CA SER A 666 -0.54 15.82 -1.43
C SER A 666 -1.26 17.15 -1.23
N SER A 667 -2.05 17.57 -2.21
CA SER A 667 -2.76 18.86 -2.18
C SER A 667 -3.78 18.91 -1.04
N LEU A 668 -4.50 17.81 -0.80
CA LEU A 668 -5.46 17.69 0.29
C LEU A 668 -4.79 17.64 1.67
N VAL A 669 -3.66 16.95 1.80
CA VAL A 669 -2.87 16.95 3.05
C VAL A 669 -2.43 18.38 3.38
N LEU A 670 -1.85 19.12 2.41
CA LEU A 670 -1.39 20.49 2.61
C LEU A 670 -2.53 21.46 2.97
N LEU A 671 -3.71 21.30 2.36
CA LEU A 671 -4.90 22.07 2.71
C LEU A 671 -5.33 21.80 4.16
N ALA A 672 -5.43 20.52 4.53
CA ALA A 672 -5.92 20.08 5.83
C ALA A 672 -4.98 20.49 6.98
N THR A 673 -3.68 20.25 6.84
CA THR A 673 -2.71 20.63 7.88
C THR A 673 -2.54 22.14 7.94
N GLY A 674 -2.55 22.84 6.80
CA GLY A 674 -2.55 24.30 6.73
C GLY A 674 -3.72 24.92 7.50
N ALA A 675 -4.94 24.42 7.29
CA ALA A 675 -6.13 24.90 7.99
C ALA A 675 -6.08 24.66 9.51
N ALA A 676 -5.58 23.48 9.93
CA ALA A 676 -5.38 23.17 11.34
C ALA A 676 -4.33 24.07 12.00
N ILE A 677 -3.24 24.40 11.32
CA ILE A 677 -2.21 25.34 11.78
C ILE A 677 -2.79 26.75 11.91
N GLU A 678 -3.52 27.23 10.90
CA GLU A 678 -4.15 28.56 10.92
C GLU A 678 -5.12 28.69 12.11
N LEU A 679 -6.00 27.72 12.29
CA LEU A 679 -6.93 27.69 13.41
C LEU A 679 -6.21 27.61 14.78
N ALA A 680 -5.19 26.77 14.90
CA ALA A 680 -4.41 26.65 16.14
C ALA A 680 -3.68 27.96 16.48
N ASN A 681 -3.17 28.69 15.50
CA ASN A 681 -2.54 29.99 15.74
C ASN A 681 -3.55 31.03 16.22
N HIS A 682 -4.79 31.04 15.71
CA HIS A 682 -5.84 31.93 16.22
C HIS A 682 -6.19 31.63 17.69
N TYR A 683 -6.30 30.35 18.06
CA TYR A 683 -6.46 29.98 19.48
C TYR A 683 -5.28 30.43 20.33
N LEU A 684 -4.06 30.21 19.84
CA LEU A 684 -2.84 30.61 20.55
C LEU A 684 -2.75 32.13 20.73
N ALA A 685 -3.21 32.92 19.75
CA ALA A 685 -3.26 34.38 19.83
C ALA A 685 -4.24 34.88 20.91
N LEU A 686 -5.33 34.16 21.14
CA LEU A 686 -6.30 34.43 22.21
C LEU A 686 -5.92 33.80 23.57
N GLY A 687 -4.86 33.00 23.62
CA GLY A 687 -4.45 32.27 24.82
C GLY A 687 -5.32 31.04 25.14
N ASP A 688 -6.17 30.60 24.21
CA ASP A 688 -6.99 29.39 24.36
C ASP A 688 -6.16 28.13 24.07
N ILE A 689 -5.53 27.60 25.11
CA ILE A 689 -4.65 26.44 24.99
C ILE A 689 -5.43 25.15 24.64
N ASP A 690 -6.66 24.99 25.12
CA ASP A 690 -7.45 23.80 24.82
C ASP A 690 -7.88 23.80 23.35
N GLY A 691 -8.21 24.96 22.80
CA GLY A 691 -8.42 25.18 21.37
C GLY A 691 -7.19 24.80 20.52
N VAL A 692 -5.97 25.16 20.96
CA VAL A 692 -4.72 24.75 20.27
C VAL A 692 -4.61 23.22 20.23
N PHE A 693 -4.80 22.54 21.36
CA PHE A 693 -4.69 21.07 21.39
C PHE A 693 -5.76 20.38 20.55
N TRP A 694 -6.97 20.92 20.53
CA TRP A 694 -8.05 20.40 19.70
C TRP A 694 -7.73 20.54 18.21
N ALA A 695 -7.35 21.74 17.75
CA ALA A 695 -7.06 22.02 16.35
C ALA A 695 -5.84 21.23 15.85
N THR A 696 -4.75 21.23 16.62
CA THR A 696 -3.56 20.44 16.29
C THR A 696 -3.83 18.94 16.31
N GLY A 697 -4.69 18.46 17.21
CA GLY A 697 -5.15 17.08 17.23
C GLY A 697 -5.84 16.66 15.94
N GLN A 698 -6.66 17.52 15.33
CA GLN A 698 -7.28 17.22 14.02
C GLN A 698 -6.24 17.13 12.91
N GLY A 699 -5.32 18.10 12.81
CA GLY A 699 -4.26 18.06 11.80
C GLY A 699 -3.32 16.86 11.94
N LEU A 700 -3.03 16.42 13.17
CA LEU A 700 -2.19 15.25 13.43
C LEU A 700 -2.87 13.91 13.12
N LYS A 701 -4.21 13.86 13.00
CA LYS A 701 -4.91 12.70 12.42
C LYS A 701 -4.63 12.55 10.93
N VAL A 702 -4.45 13.68 10.23
CA VAL A 702 -4.16 13.72 8.79
C VAL A 702 -2.71 13.36 8.54
N LEU A 703 -1.78 14.01 9.25
CA LEU A 703 -0.35 13.76 9.10
C LEU A 703 0.36 13.72 10.46
N ALA A 704 0.69 12.50 10.90
CA ALA A 704 1.47 12.29 12.11
C ALA A 704 2.88 12.87 11.98
N GLY A 705 3.35 13.53 13.04
CA GLY A 705 4.68 14.15 13.09
C GLY A 705 4.82 15.43 12.26
N HIS A 706 3.72 16.08 11.87
CA HIS A 706 3.79 17.37 11.21
C HIS A 706 4.45 18.42 12.12
N GLU A 707 5.47 19.08 11.62
CA GLU A 707 6.44 19.79 12.47
C GLU A 707 5.85 21.04 13.12
N GLU A 708 5.10 21.86 12.38
CA GLU A 708 4.48 23.08 12.96
C GLU A 708 3.36 22.74 13.96
N LEU A 709 2.58 21.69 13.72
CA LEU A 709 1.55 21.24 14.67
C LEU A 709 2.18 20.79 15.99
N ILE A 710 3.28 20.04 15.94
CA ILE A 710 4.05 19.66 17.13
C ILE A 710 4.64 20.90 17.81
N ALA A 711 5.22 21.85 17.06
CA ALA A 711 5.75 23.08 17.61
C ALA A 711 4.70 23.89 18.37
N LEU A 712 3.48 24.00 17.84
CA LEU A 712 2.36 24.69 18.49
C LEU A 712 1.95 24.00 19.80
N ARG A 713 1.92 22.66 19.83
CA ARG A 713 1.63 21.90 21.05
C ARG A 713 2.72 22.09 22.11
N MET A 714 4.00 22.06 21.71
CA MET A 714 5.12 22.34 22.62
C MET A 714 5.04 23.76 23.20
N ARG A 715 4.77 24.78 22.37
CA ARG A 715 4.57 26.17 22.83
C ARG A 715 3.38 26.28 23.79
N ALA A 716 2.28 25.58 23.50
CA ALA A 716 1.10 25.51 24.36
C ALA A 716 1.40 24.92 25.75
N HIS A 717 2.11 23.79 25.83
CA HIS A 717 2.55 23.21 27.11
C HIS A 717 3.50 24.15 27.85
N SER A 718 4.46 24.76 27.15
CA SER A 718 5.40 25.71 27.77
C SER A 718 4.70 26.93 28.37
N ARG A 719 3.64 27.47 27.73
CA ARG A 719 2.85 28.58 28.30
C ARG A 719 2.14 28.21 29.60
N ARG A 720 1.87 26.92 29.83
CA ARG A 720 1.34 26.39 31.11
C ARG A 720 2.45 26.05 32.12
N GLY A 721 3.73 26.20 31.76
CA GLY A 721 4.86 25.75 32.56
C GLY A 721 5.02 24.22 32.60
N ASP A 722 4.34 23.49 31.70
CA ASP A 722 4.33 22.03 31.67
C ASP A 722 5.48 21.47 30.83
N LEU A 723 6.68 21.41 31.42
CA LEU A 723 7.87 20.88 30.77
C LEU A 723 7.77 19.37 30.48
N ALA A 724 6.98 18.62 31.25
CA ALA A 724 6.74 17.21 31.00
C ALA A 724 5.91 17.01 29.73
N GLY A 725 4.88 17.84 29.53
CA GLY A 725 4.13 17.89 28.28
C GLY A 725 4.99 18.21 27.07
N VAL A 726 5.90 19.18 27.16
CA VAL A 726 6.87 19.48 26.08
C VAL A 726 7.70 18.26 25.69
N ARG A 727 8.17 17.47 26.67
CA ARG A 727 8.93 16.22 26.42
C ARG A 727 8.06 15.15 25.77
N SER A 728 6.82 14.98 26.24
CA SER A 728 5.88 14.01 25.68
C SER A 728 5.56 14.28 24.21
N GLU A 729 5.39 15.56 23.83
CA GLU A 729 5.14 15.94 22.43
C GLU A 729 6.38 15.66 21.55
N TRP A 730 7.58 15.92 22.08
CA TRP A 730 8.82 15.57 21.40
C TRP A 730 8.99 14.07 21.18
N GLU A 731 8.76 13.25 22.21
CA GLU A 731 8.82 11.78 22.10
C GLU A 731 7.76 11.24 21.14
N SER A 732 6.60 11.89 21.05
CA SER A 732 5.58 11.56 20.04
C SER A 732 6.04 11.87 18.62
N TYR A 733 6.78 12.96 18.43
CA TYR A 733 7.39 13.31 17.14
C TYR A 733 8.49 12.30 16.75
N GLU A 734 9.36 11.92 17.68
CA GLU A 734 10.39 10.89 17.43
C GLU A 734 9.77 9.54 17.03
N ARG A 735 8.70 9.11 17.72
CA ARG A 735 7.96 7.90 17.35
C ARG A 735 7.34 7.99 15.95
N ALA A 736 6.85 9.16 15.55
CA ALA A 736 6.30 9.38 14.22
C ALA A 736 7.36 9.33 13.11
N LEU A 737 8.58 9.81 13.39
CA LEU A 737 9.72 9.68 12.47
C LEU A 737 10.21 8.24 12.36
N ALA A 738 10.35 7.55 13.49
CA ALA A 738 10.80 6.15 13.53
C ALA A 738 9.84 5.15 12.86
N ALA A 739 8.57 5.55 12.65
CA ALA A 739 7.59 4.74 11.94
C ALA A 739 7.74 4.79 10.41
N ASP A 740 8.59 5.67 9.86
CA ASP A 740 8.80 5.84 8.42
C ASP A 740 10.02 5.02 7.94
N PRO A 741 9.84 3.95 7.12
CA PRO A 741 10.90 2.98 6.80
C PRO A 741 12.15 3.56 6.12
N TRP A 742 11.98 4.69 5.42
CA TRP A 742 13.05 5.38 4.68
C TRP A 742 13.53 6.67 5.37
N ALA A 743 12.95 7.04 6.51
CA ALA A 743 13.46 8.18 7.26
C ALA A 743 14.76 7.78 7.94
N ALA A 744 15.90 8.22 7.39
CA ALA A 744 17.05 8.55 8.23
C ALA A 744 16.53 9.57 9.25
N ALA A 745 16.21 9.09 10.46
CA ALA A 745 15.35 9.73 11.44
C ALA A 745 16.04 10.92 12.13
N GLU A 746 16.45 11.93 11.37
CA GLU A 746 16.95 13.18 11.93
C GLU A 746 15.77 14.13 12.19
N PRO A 747 15.54 14.51 13.46
CA PRO A 747 14.54 15.50 13.80
C PRO A 747 14.82 16.84 13.11
N ALA A 748 13.75 17.54 12.70
CA ALA A 748 13.88 18.84 12.05
C ALA A 748 14.69 19.84 12.90
N PRO A 749 15.68 20.55 12.33
CA PRO A 749 16.51 21.50 13.07
C PRO A 749 15.71 22.55 13.84
N LYS A 750 14.58 23.02 13.28
CA LYS A 750 13.68 23.98 13.94
C LYS A 750 13.04 23.41 15.21
N LEU A 751 12.65 22.13 15.21
CA LEU A 751 12.05 21.50 16.39
C LEU A 751 13.12 21.17 17.43
N VAL A 752 14.32 20.76 17.00
CA VAL A 752 15.47 20.59 17.90
C VAL A 752 15.79 21.91 18.62
N ALA A 753 15.84 23.02 17.88
CA ALA A 753 16.08 24.34 18.44
C ALA A 753 14.97 24.74 19.43
N LEU A 754 13.69 24.57 19.04
CA LEU A 754 12.55 24.85 19.91
C LEU A 754 12.58 24.02 21.19
N ARG A 755 12.92 22.72 21.12
CA ARG A 755 13.08 21.87 22.30
C ARG A 755 14.13 22.44 23.25
N ARG A 756 15.29 22.84 22.72
CA ARG A 756 16.37 23.41 23.53
C ARG A 756 15.94 24.71 24.20
N GLU A 757 15.24 25.57 23.46
CA GLU A 757 14.69 26.83 23.98
C GLU A 757 13.70 26.60 25.12
N LEU A 758 12.68 25.74 24.91
CA LEU A 758 11.59 25.55 25.87
C LEU A 758 12.01 24.73 27.12
N LEU A 759 13.04 23.88 27.00
CA LEU A 759 13.55 23.07 28.11
C LEU A 759 14.77 23.71 28.81
N ALA A 760 15.28 24.84 28.32
CA ALA A 760 16.35 25.55 28.99
C ALA A 760 15.87 26.00 30.39
N PRO A 761 16.66 25.79 31.45
CA PRO A 761 16.32 26.30 32.76
C PRO A 761 16.18 27.82 32.66
N HIS A 762 15.01 28.36 33.02
CA HIS A 762 14.79 29.80 33.10
C HIS A 762 15.79 30.39 34.11
N THR A 763 16.93 30.87 33.64
CA THR A 763 17.75 31.79 34.42
C THR A 763 16.94 33.05 34.57
N GLY A 764 16.40 33.29 35.76
CA GLY A 764 15.61 34.48 36.08
C GLY A 764 16.27 35.75 35.58
N GLY A 765 15.73 36.28 34.48
CA GLY A 765 16.01 37.58 33.88
C GLY A 765 14.66 38.12 33.36
N PRO A 766 14.41 39.43 33.43
CA PRO A 766 13.07 39.98 33.65
C PRO A 766 12.20 39.86 32.40
N TRP A 767 11.35 38.83 32.36
CA TRP A 767 10.25 38.68 31.39
C TRP A 767 8.87 38.74 32.05
N LEU A 768 8.78 39.32 33.24
CA LEU A 768 7.49 39.57 33.91
C LEU A 768 6.88 40.95 33.63
N ASP A 769 7.52 41.82 32.84
CA ASP A 769 6.94 43.12 32.44
C ASP A 769 7.31 43.51 31.00
N GLN A 770 6.80 42.79 29.99
CA GLN A 770 6.61 43.40 28.67
C GLN A 770 5.11 43.53 28.38
N PRO A 771 4.59 44.76 28.21
CA PRO A 771 3.22 44.95 27.77
C PRO A 771 3.09 44.46 26.32
N PRO A 772 1.87 44.15 25.85
CA PRO A 772 1.66 43.62 24.50
C PRO A 772 2.24 44.56 23.44
N LEU A 773 2.81 43.97 22.39
CA LEU A 773 3.43 44.57 21.19
C LEU A 773 2.43 45.42 20.37
N ALA A 774 1.87 46.47 20.99
CA ALA A 774 1.08 47.52 20.35
C ALA A 774 1.65 48.92 20.62
N ALA A 775 2.65 49.06 21.51
CA ALA A 775 3.17 50.38 21.91
C ALA A 775 4.44 50.84 21.17
N ALA A 776 5.16 49.95 20.46
CA ALA A 776 6.42 50.31 19.81
C ALA A 776 6.26 51.04 18.45
N ALA A 777 5.07 51.02 17.84
CA ALA A 777 4.82 51.71 16.57
C ALA A 777 4.35 53.17 16.73
N ALA A 778 3.93 53.59 17.93
CA ALA A 778 3.40 54.94 18.15
C ALA A 778 4.47 56.01 18.47
N ALA A 779 5.72 55.61 18.79
CA ALA A 779 6.79 56.52 19.17
C ALA A 779 7.65 57.02 18.00
N SER A 780 7.58 56.39 16.81
CA SER A 780 8.38 56.80 15.64
C SER A 780 7.66 57.77 14.69
N LEU A 781 6.47 58.26 15.04
CA LEU A 781 5.69 59.24 14.26
C LEU A 781 5.57 60.61 14.97
N ARG A 782 6.36 60.85 16.01
CA ARG A 782 6.55 62.18 16.61
C ARG A 782 8.02 62.42 16.94
N SER A 783 8.85 62.52 15.90
CA SER A 783 10.14 63.22 15.93
C SER A 783 10.48 63.69 14.53
#